data_AF-A0A0C3D8T9-F1
#
_entry.id   AF-A0A0C3D8T9-F1
#
_cell.length_a   1.000
_cell.length_b   1.000
_cell.length_c   1.000
_cell.angle_alpha   90.00
_cell.angle_beta   90.00
_cell.angle_gamma   90.00
#
_symmetry.space_group_name_H-M   'P 1'
#
loop_
_entity.id
_entity.type
_entity.pdbx_description
1 polymer ?
#
loop_
_entity_poly.entity_id
_entity_poly.type
_entity_poly.pdbx_seq_one_letter_code
_entity_poly.pdbx_strand_id
1 'polypeptide(L)'
;MATSVALELTQQLLTNCARAAAVVLLQACYYVAIPQCSRDVTGGTVGINNGDSDAPLLLYRANQGTSNFEEFQRLNVTGGEGAEFFTIHNRVFLATTSLRSGNYPSYNYNVDSCIFEWSGDEMIQFQCIPTFGAKQWRFFNIEQRHFLGLAQGPGGITGEPAISQINSTIFEWNGDKFMSFQTVPSQMGYNWHYFSLDDRSFLAYADNIELSYILEWNGESFVHFQTLDGTDGRAFHFYEINNKAFLAYARIASDSLVYQWNGKNFQNFQTLVGQGGREFAWIESDESSYLVQVKFITGTPDDPTTALNSTIYLVKEDGLQVATEFPTFGGTDASPFSINGNTYLIVANSLTKDDLFRQDSYVYRFKSNMSDHPEAREKSLERSPEVRKRQSALPGSSGYVTPQFVNLFGVYTSNSYGIGTQLSNDTYLNQTNIPMLVATSTDLLFYPGNGQDPSTITFRLGAGGFLEMASVSHLGPAMASLAQIKLLGKSDWRPHALHLLHSTQAAQRVNNESLWTDYIKVEAFQGREASIAAMIDYSCELTIRLLTALLADETKLTAEYLRDNFVLANSTATANEFNATIPYTHVMIATFFLIGLETAYSLQTWLNQYDIDWSTAMVLITGQIGRPTAGVTLSTNTMAQVFTASLPGLDIQRIYIAPGGPAPVLANTSADYLQTFEPELRGLWSSMNSMAGLGGQMFAGYPPYMVVEDPNPVINSSTVSVSEMPALSGPDDWFSLTDRMRVVLEDVRQLLSGCVVDYAAQQLYEHGFNYSKVVAPGIDGYNYSSAAASLR
;
A
#
# COMPACT_ATOMS: atom_id res chain seq x y z
N MET A 1 -17.93 -0.87 38.85
CA MET A 1 -16.47 -1.11 38.97
C MET A 1 -15.80 -0.03 38.13
N ALA A 2 -14.71 0.59 38.61
CA ALA A 2 -14.00 1.60 37.83
C ALA A 2 -13.42 0.92 36.58
N THR A 3 -13.76 1.42 35.39
CA THR A 3 -13.09 1.07 34.13
C THR A 3 -11.63 1.47 34.26
N SER A 4 -10.73 0.52 34.50
CA SER A 4 -9.30 0.80 34.44
C SER A 4 -8.84 0.72 32.99
N VAL A 5 -8.45 1.87 32.45
CA VAL A 5 -7.73 1.99 31.19
C VAL A 5 -6.23 1.95 31.50
N ALA A 6 -5.48 1.19 30.73
CA ALA A 6 -4.03 1.13 30.80
C ALA A 6 -3.40 1.33 29.41
N LEU A 7 -2.28 2.04 29.37
CA LEU A 7 -1.43 2.15 28.19
C LEU A 7 -0.16 1.34 28.41
N GLU A 8 0.11 0.40 27.53
CA GLU A 8 1.35 -0.40 27.52
C GLU A 8 2.26 0.13 26.42
N LEU A 9 3.44 0.65 26.77
CA LEU A 9 4.41 1.14 25.78
C LEU A 9 4.93 -0.04 24.95
N THR A 10 4.70 -0.02 23.64
CA THR A 10 5.16 -1.07 22.73
C THR A 10 6.36 -0.63 21.89
N GLN A 11 6.51 0.67 21.63
CA GLN A 11 7.62 1.19 20.83
C GLN A 11 7.92 2.66 21.14
N GLN A 12 9.19 3.05 20.97
CA GLN A 12 9.64 4.44 20.92
C GLN A 12 10.07 4.78 19.49
N LEU A 13 9.63 5.94 18.99
CA LEU A 13 9.99 6.48 17.68
C LEU A 13 10.96 7.64 17.90
N LEU A 14 12.13 7.58 17.24
CA LEU A 14 13.21 8.53 17.43
C LEU A 14 12.88 9.88 16.76
N THR A 15 12.29 10.80 17.52
CA THR A 15 11.81 12.10 17.02
C THR A 15 12.53 13.30 17.65
N ASN A 16 12.47 14.45 16.98
CA ASN A 16 12.94 15.75 17.43
C ASN A 16 11.81 16.78 17.31
N CYS A 17 11.25 17.22 18.42
CA CYS A 17 10.13 18.15 18.38
C CYS A 17 8.94 17.66 17.53
N ALA A 18 8.44 16.44 17.78
CA ALA A 18 7.30 15.93 17.03
C ALA A 18 6.07 16.83 17.23
N ARG A 19 5.44 17.30 16.15
CA ARG A 19 4.29 18.23 16.23
C ARG A 19 2.93 17.61 15.88
N ALA A 20 2.93 16.51 15.14
CA ALA A 20 1.75 15.73 14.79
C ALA A 20 2.13 14.26 14.63
N ALA A 21 1.13 13.37 14.59
CA ALA A 21 1.29 11.97 14.19
C ALA A 21 0.14 11.57 13.26
N ALA A 22 0.25 11.84 11.96
CA ALA A 22 -0.80 11.46 11.02
C ALA A 22 -0.66 9.99 10.64
N VAL A 23 -1.73 9.20 10.76
CA VAL A 23 -1.73 7.76 10.50
C VAL A 23 -2.61 7.44 9.30
N VAL A 24 -2.15 6.54 8.43
CA VAL A 24 -2.95 6.01 7.31
C VAL A 24 -2.67 4.52 7.10
N LEU A 25 -3.69 3.76 6.73
CA LEU A 25 -3.54 2.38 6.27
C LEU A 25 -3.45 2.37 4.75
N LEU A 26 -2.29 1.96 4.20
CA LEU A 26 -2.04 1.85 2.77
C LEU A 26 -1.40 0.50 2.48
N GLN A 27 -1.86 -0.20 1.44
CA GLN A 27 -1.27 -1.49 1.03
C GLN A 27 -1.13 -2.49 2.22
N ALA A 28 -2.16 -2.56 3.08
CA ALA A 28 -2.21 -3.38 4.30
C ALA A 28 -1.15 -3.06 5.39
N CYS A 29 -0.41 -1.96 5.23
CA CYS A 29 0.58 -1.48 6.18
C CYS A 29 0.15 -0.13 6.76
N TYR A 30 0.40 0.09 8.05
CA TYR A 30 0.21 1.41 8.64
C TYR A 30 1.42 2.29 8.32
N TYR A 31 1.15 3.53 7.91
CA TYR A 31 2.13 4.58 7.69
C TYR A 31 1.88 5.72 8.66
N VAL A 32 2.94 6.35 9.13
CA VAL A 32 2.86 7.47 10.08
C VAL A 32 3.76 8.60 9.61
N ALA A 33 3.20 9.79 9.46
CA ALA A 33 3.93 11.02 9.20
C ALA A 33 4.09 11.82 10.50
N ILE A 34 5.35 12.07 10.89
CA ILE A 34 5.69 12.83 12.08
C ILE A 34 6.54 14.05 11.67
N PRO A 35 5.94 15.24 11.54
CA PRO A 35 6.68 16.48 11.31
C PRO A 35 7.53 16.84 12.53
N GLN A 36 8.72 17.37 12.27
CA GLN A 36 9.71 17.74 13.28
C GLN A 36 9.87 19.26 13.28
N CYS A 37 9.52 19.93 14.38
CA CYS A 37 9.53 21.40 14.41
C CYS A 37 10.94 22.00 14.44
N SER A 38 11.88 21.26 15.06
CA SER A 38 13.22 21.72 15.35
C SER A 38 14.07 20.56 15.87
N ARG A 39 15.40 20.68 15.78
CA ARG A 39 16.37 19.82 16.45
C ARG A 39 17.32 20.64 17.32
N ASP A 40 17.88 20.00 18.35
CA ASP A 40 18.87 20.61 19.23
C ASP A 40 20.17 20.94 18.47
N VAL A 41 20.80 22.06 18.82
CA VAL A 41 22.10 22.48 18.27
C VAL A 41 23.17 22.31 19.34
N THR A 42 24.27 21.61 19.01
CA THR A 42 25.37 21.37 19.95
C THR A 42 25.95 22.67 20.50
N GLY A 43 25.87 22.87 21.82
CA GLY A 43 26.33 24.09 22.49
C GLY A 43 25.41 25.31 22.30
N GLY A 44 24.25 25.13 21.68
CA GLY A 44 23.23 26.16 21.51
C GLY A 44 22.42 26.42 22.79
N THR A 45 21.67 27.52 22.78
CA THR A 45 20.74 27.87 23.87
C THR A 45 19.55 26.92 23.87
N VAL A 46 19.24 26.34 25.03
CA VAL A 46 18.06 25.50 25.22
C VAL A 46 16.78 26.35 25.21
N GLY A 47 15.67 25.78 24.72
CA GLY A 47 14.35 26.39 24.80
C GLY A 47 13.42 25.94 23.69
N ILE A 48 12.12 26.01 23.95
CA ILE A 48 11.04 25.56 23.05
C ILE A 48 11.03 26.20 21.65
N ASN A 49 11.70 27.34 21.50
CA ASN A 49 11.83 28.09 20.25
C ASN A 49 13.27 28.16 19.71
N ASN A 50 14.24 27.52 20.38
CA ASN A 50 15.69 27.72 20.16
C ASN A 50 16.34 26.46 19.57
N GLY A 51 16.50 26.38 18.25
CA GLY A 51 17.16 25.25 17.61
C GLY A 51 17.29 25.42 16.11
N ASP A 52 17.38 24.29 15.41
CA ASP A 52 17.45 24.22 13.95
C ASP A 52 16.11 23.71 13.40
N SER A 53 15.35 24.59 12.76
CA SER A 53 14.07 24.26 12.14
C SER A 53 14.22 23.60 10.75
N ASP A 54 15.43 23.43 10.20
CA ASP A 54 15.63 22.68 8.96
C ASP A 54 15.70 21.15 9.21
N ALA A 55 14.79 20.67 10.07
CA ALA A 55 14.59 19.26 10.37
C ALA A 55 13.57 18.65 9.38
N PRO A 56 13.82 17.45 8.83
CA PRO A 56 12.88 16.82 7.90
C PRO A 56 11.68 16.23 8.63
N LEU A 57 10.54 16.12 7.95
CA LEU A 57 9.45 15.24 8.38
C LEU A 57 9.90 13.79 8.23
N LEU A 58 9.57 12.96 9.22
CA LEU A 58 9.87 11.53 9.23
C LEU A 58 8.62 10.74 8.84
N LEU A 59 8.77 9.81 7.90
CA LEU A 59 7.76 8.84 7.54
C LEU A 59 8.16 7.45 8.01
N TYR A 60 7.27 6.84 8.76
CA TYR A 60 7.41 5.48 9.27
C TYR A 60 6.42 4.55 8.60
N ARG A 61 6.81 3.28 8.44
CA ARG A 61 5.96 2.19 7.94
C ARG A 61 6.03 1.03 8.91
N ALA A 62 4.89 0.50 9.29
CA ALA A 62 4.82 -0.76 10.01
C ALA A 62 4.76 -1.94 9.03
N ASN A 63 5.35 -3.07 9.42
CA ASN A 63 5.13 -4.32 8.69
C ASN A 63 3.65 -4.73 8.79
N GLN A 64 3.13 -5.40 7.75
CA GLN A 64 1.73 -5.83 7.69
C GLN A 64 1.33 -6.57 8.97
N GLY A 65 0.20 -6.19 9.56
CA GLY A 65 -0.33 -6.82 10.77
C GLY A 65 0.48 -6.56 12.05
N THR A 66 1.47 -5.67 12.04
CA THR A 66 2.30 -5.34 13.20
C THR A 66 2.17 -3.88 13.61
N SER A 67 2.36 -3.59 14.90
CA SER A 67 2.41 -2.21 15.42
C SER A 67 3.84 -1.65 15.52
N ASN A 68 4.82 -2.30 14.89
CA ASN A 68 6.22 -1.91 14.96
C ASN A 68 6.60 -1.13 13.69
N PHE A 69 6.97 0.12 13.87
CA PHE A 69 7.23 1.10 12.82
C PHE A 69 8.73 1.27 12.56
N GLU A 70 9.11 1.26 11.28
CA GLU A 70 10.46 1.59 10.83
C GLU A 70 10.43 2.85 9.96
N GLU A 71 11.41 3.74 10.14
CA GLU A 71 11.55 4.91 9.28
C GLU A 71 11.88 4.45 7.86
N PHE A 72 11.10 4.88 6.86
CA PHE A 72 11.34 4.49 5.46
C PHE A 72 11.59 5.68 4.52
N GLN A 73 11.14 6.89 4.90
CA GLN A 73 11.31 8.08 4.06
C GLN A 73 11.44 9.35 4.90
N ARG A 74 12.16 10.34 4.37
CA ARG A 74 12.25 11.70 4.91
C ARG A 74 11.77 12.71 3.88
N LEU A 75 10.94 13.66 4.31
CA LEU A 75 10.45 14.74 3.45
C LEU A 75 11.01 16.10 3.90
N ASN A 76 11.35 16.95 2.93
CA ASN A 76 11.84 18.30 3.22
C ASN A 76 10.69 19.22 3.63
N VAL A 77 10.38 19.21 4.93
CA VAL A 77 9.32 20.01 5.56
C VAL A 77 9.94 20.72 6.75
N THR A 78 10.44 21.94 6.52
CA THR A 78 11.15 22.71 7.54
C THR A 78 10.18 23.26 8.58
N GLY A 79 10.56 23.19 9.85
CA GLY A 79 9.75 23.64 10.97
C GLY A 79 8.38 22.97 10.98
N GLY A 80 8.32 21.67 10.68
CA GLY A 80 7.06 20.97 10.45
C GLY A 80 6.12 21.07 11.66
N GLU A 81 4.89 21.52 11.45
CA GLU A 81 3.87 21.68 12.50
C GLU A 81 2.67 20.75 12.36
N GLY A 82 2.39 20.25 11.16
CA GLY A 82 1.20 19.48 10.86
C GLY A 82 1.39 18.56 9.67
N ALA A 83 0.67 17.45 9.70
CA ALA A 83 0.63 16.44 8.65
C ALA A 83 -0.81 15.90 8.57
N GLU A 84 -1.30 15.66 7.37
CA GLU A 84 -2.62 15.08 7.16
C GLU A 84 -2.65 14.22 5.91
N PHE A 85 -3.02 12.96 6.08
CA PHE A 85 -3.32 12.06 4.97
C PHE A 85 -4.77 12.24 4.51
N PHE A 86 -4.98 12.24 3.20
CA PHE A 86 -6.32 12.24 2.61
C PHE A 86 -6.32 11.57 1.25
N THR A 87 -7.52 11.26 0.76
CA THR A 87 -7.72 10.66 -0.56
C THR A 87 -8.68 11.49 -1.40
N ILE A 88 -8.39 11.58 -2.69
CA ILE A 88 -9.34 12.10 -3.69
C ILE A 88 -9.41 11.04 -4.78
N HIS A 89 -10.56 10.39 -4.90
CA HIS A 89 -10.73 9.19 -5.72
C HIS A 89 -9.73 8.09 -5.27
N ASN A 90 -8.88 7.60 -6.17
CA ASN A 90 -7.89 6.55 -5.89
C ASN A 90 -6.47 7.11 -5.62
N ARG A 91 -6.33 8.44 -5.49
CA ARG A 91 -5.04 9.10 -5.23
C ARG A 91 -4.92 9.38 -3.74
N VAL A 92 -3.74 9.10 -3.19
CA VAL A 92 -3.43 9.30 -1.78
C VAL A 92 -2.47 10.48 -1.66
N PHE A 93 -2.78 11.41 -0.77
CA PHE A 93 -2.00 12.61 -0.55
C PHE A 93 -1.62 12.77 0.91
N LEU A 94 -0.54 13.51 1.14
CA LEU A 94 -0.08 13.97 2.44
C LEU A 94 0.11 15.49 2.37
N ALA A 95 -0.76 16.26 3.01
CA ALA A 95 -0.55 17.70 3.18
C ALA A 95 0.29 17.96 4.44
N THR A 96 1.27 18.86 4.33
CA THR A 96 2.21 19.20 5.41
C THR A 96 2.31 20.69 5.60
N THR A 97 2.46 21.15 6.84
CA THR A 97 2.64 22.57 7.17
C THR A 97 4.04 22.86 7.68
N SER A 98 4.62 23.94 7.17
CA SER A 98 5.94 24.45 7.55
C SER A 98 5.77 25.75 8.36
N LEU A 99 6.31 25.80 9.57
CA LEU A 99 6.30 27.01 10.40
C LEU A 99 7.33 28.03 9.94
N ARG A 100 8.55 27.56 9.72
CA ARG A 100 9.74 28.39 9.49
C ARG A 100 10.93 27.54 9.07
N SER A 101 11.93 28.17 8.48
CA SER A 101 13.24 27.57 8.16
C SER A 101 14.39 28.30 8.88
N GLY A 102 15.55 27.67 8.97
CA GLY A 102 16.75 28.24 9.56
C GLY A 102 16.94 27.95 11.06
N ASN A 103 17.82 28.73 11.69
CA ASN A 103 18.39 28.44 13.01
C ASN A 103 18.26 29.61 13.98
N TYR A 104 18.05 29.34 15.27
CA TYR A 104 18.08 30.37 16.31
C TYR A 104 19.40 31.18 16.29
N PRO A 105 19.35 32.53 16.43
CA PRO A 105 18.19 33.37 16.74
C PRO A 105 17.40 33.89 15.53
N SER A 106 17.75 33.50 14.29
CA SER A 106 17.20 34.10 13.07
C SER A 106 16.48 33.05 12.21
N TYR A 107 15.15 33.11 12.18
CA TYR A 107 14.31 32.23 11.36
C TYR A 107 13.66 32.98 10.20
N ASN A 108 13.40 32.27 9.10
CA ASN A 108 12.53 32.73 8.03
C ASN A 108 11.14 32.07 8.15
N TYR A 109 10.10 32.88 8.33
CA TYR A 109 8.70 32.41 8.40
C TYR A 109 7.99 32.37 7.03
N ASN A 110 8.59 32.96 6.00
CA ASN A 110 8.10 32.86 4.62
C ASN A 110 8.60 31.55 4.01
N VAL A 111 7.83 30.49 4.21
CA VAL A 111 8.16 29.12 3.77
C VAL A 111 6.98 28.50 3.03
N ASP A 112 7.28 27.51 2.19
CA ASP A 112 6.25 26.74 1.50
C ASP A 112 5.72 25.61 2.39
N SER A 113 4.41 25.41 2.35
CA SER A 113 3.73 24.23 2.88
C SER A 113 3.34 23.33 1.72
N CYS A 114 3.82 22.09 1.73
CA CYS A 114 3.75 21.20 0.58
C CYS A 114 2.77 20.04 0.78
N ILE A 115 2.13 19.67 -0.30
CA ILE A 115 1.28 18.50 -0.49
C ILE A 115 2.09 17.50 -1.31
N PHE A 116 2.14 16.27 -0.84
CA PHE A 116 2.80 15.14 -1.48
C PHE A 116 1.74 14.14 -1.97
N GLU A 117 2.06 13.38 -3.00
CA GLU A 117 1.24 12.31 -3.56
C GLU A 117 2.00 10.98 -3.47
N TRP A 118 1.28 9.93 -3.11
CA TRP A 118 1.81 8.57 -3.08
C TRP A 118 2.06 8.04 -4.49
N SER A 119 3.29 7.62 -4.78
CA SER A 119 3.67 7.03 -6.07
C SER A 119 3.34 5.54 -6.20
N GLY A 120 3.06 4.88 -5.07
CA GLY A 120 3.04 3.43 -4.94
C GLY A 120 4.13 2.88 -4.01
N ASP A 121 5.20 3.64 -3.80
CA ASP A 121 6.35 3.27 -2.95
C ASP A 121 6.83 4.43 -2.04
N GLU A 122 6.68 5.68 -2.48
CA GLU A 122 7.12 6.85 -1.73
C GLU A 122 6.17 8.05 -1.89
N MET A 123 6.27 9.02 -0.99
CA MET A 123 5.59 10.31 -1.10
C MET A 123 6.41 11.27 -1.97
N ILE A 124 5.84 11.71 -3.09
CA ILE A 124 6.48 12.63 -4.04
C ILE A 124 5.81 14.00 -3.95
N GLN A 125 6.60 15.08 -3.96
CA GLN A 125 6.05 16.44 -3.91
C GLN A 125 5.10 16.69 -5.08
N PHE A 126 3.86 17.08 -4.78
CA PHE A 126 2.79 17.27 -5.75
C PHE A 126 2.48 18.76 -5.94
N GLN A 127 2.30 19.51 -4.86
CA GLN A 127 1.99 20.94 -4.89
C GLN A 127 2.60 21.63 -3.68
N CYS A 128 3.17 22.82 -3.83
CA CYS A 128 3.57 23.66 -2.71
C CYS A 128 2.83 25.00 -2.75
N ILE A 129 2.46 25.47 -1.57
CA ILE A 129 1.72 26.72 -1.38
C ILE A 129 2.56 27.63 -0.50
N PRO A 130 2.86 28.88 -0.92
CA PRO A 130 3.54 29.85 -0.09
C PRO A 130 2.71 30.17 1.15
N THR A 131 3.31 29.99 2.33
CA THR A 131 2.65 30.19 3.62
C THR A 131 3.46 31.08 4.55
N PHE A 132 2.82 31.52 5.63
CA PHE A 132 3.48 32.28 6.67
C PHE A 132 3.17 31.71 8.05
N GLY A 133 4.12 30.95 8.60
CA GLY A 133 3.93 30.30 9.90
C GLY A 133 2.74 29.34 9.93
N ALA A 134 2.66 28.42 8.96
CA ALA A 134 1.54 27.48 8.86
C ALA A 134 1.50 26.51 10.06
N LYS A 135 0.29 26.22 10.53
CA LYS A 135 0.04 25.37 11.70
C LYS A 135 -0.64 24.06 11.35
N GLN A 136 -1.68 24.08 10.53
CA GLN A 136 -2.43 22.86 10.18
C GLN A 136 -3.00 22.92 8.76
N TRP A 137 -3.04 21.75 8.13
CA TRP A 137 -3.97 21.42 7.04
C TRP A 137 -5.12 20.56 7.56
N ARG A 138 -6.32 20.82 7.06
CA ARG A 138 -7.51 19.99 7.31
C ARG A 138 -8.23 19.68 6.00
N PHE A 139 -8.33 18.41 5.64
CA PHE A 139 -9.07 17.93 4.51
C PHE A 139 -10.52 17.65 4.91
N PHE A 140 -11.44 18.04 4.04
CA PHE A 140 -12.86 17.70 4.17
C PHE A 140 -13.55 17.77 2.82
N ASN A 141 -14.74 17.19 2.74
CA ASN A 141 -15.58 17.22 1.55
C ASN A 141 -17.01 17.64 1.89
N ILE A 142 -17.64 18.31 0.93
CA ILE A 142 -19.08 18.59 0.94
C ILE A 142 -19.60 18.08 -0.39
N GLU A 143 -20.44 17.04 -0.33
CA GLU A 143 -20.87 16.29 -1.51
C GLU A 143 -19.65 15.83 -2.35
N GLN A 144 -19.54 16.28 -3.61
CA GLN A 144 -18.46 15.94 -4.53
C GLN A 144 -17.31 16.96 -4.58
N ARG A 145 -17.36 17.99 -3.72
CA ARG A 145 -16.35 19.05 -3.64
C ARG A 145 -15.33 18.70 -2.57
N HIS A 146 -14.06 18.84 -2.89
CA HIS A 146 -12.96 18.52 -1.98
C HIS A 146 -12.25 19.80 -1.57
N PHE A 147 -12.02 19.97 -0.27
CA PHE A 147 -11.46 21.17 0.32
C PHE A 147 -10.28 20.87 1.22
N LEU A 148 -9.40 21.86 1.37
CA LEU A 148 -8.27 21.83 2.28
C LEU A 148 -8.18 23.16 3.03
N GLY A 149 -8.34 23.16 4.35
CA GLY A 149 -8.24 24.34 5.21
C GLY A 149 -6.82 24.54 5.72
N LEU A 150 -6.21 25.69 5.38
CA LEU A 150 -4.93 26.15 5.92
C LEU A 150 -5.15 26.99 7.17
N ALA A 151 -4.62 26.59 8.32
CA ALA A 151 -4.47 27.44 9.49
C ALA A 151 -3.05 28.04 9.50
N GLN A 152 -2.94 29.37 9.56
CA GLN A 152 -1.64 30.05 9.54
C GLN A 152 -1.64 31.40 10.27
N GLY A 153 -0.46 32.01 10.34
CA GLY A 153 -0.19 33.29 10.99
C GLY A 153 0.57 33.13 12.30
N PRO A 154 1.53 34.03 12.56
CA PRO A 154 1.46 34.81 13.80
C PRO A 154 1.45 36.30 13.46
N GLY A 155 0.26 36.83 13.14
CA GLY A 155 0.06 38.24 12.81
C GLY A 155 0.72 39.16 13.84
N GLY A 156 1.67 39.98 13.39
CA GLY A 156 2.31 41.02 14.21
C GLY A 156 3.38 40.57 15.20
N ILE A 157 3.74 39.27 15.29
CA ILE A 157 4.69 38.78 16.31
C ILE A 157 6.15 38.73 15.80
N THR A 158 6.38 38.52 14.51
CA THR A 158 7.71 38.11 14.02
C THR A 158 8.59 39.23 13.49
N GLY A 159 8.12 40.48 13.40
CA GLY A 159 8.89 41.62 12.85
C GLY A 159 9.24 41.55 11.35
N GLU A 160 9.18 40.35 10.77
CA GLU A 160 9.38 40.03 9.35
C GLU A 160 8.12 40.35 8.52
N PRO A 161 8.25 41.03 7.36
CA PRO A 161 7.12 41.22 6.45
C PRO A 161 6.71 39.89 5.80
N ALA A 162 5.42 39.56 5.89
CA ALA A 162 4.87 38.42 5.17
C ALA A 162 4.82 38.70 3.65
N ILE A 163 5.30 37.75 2.85
CA ILE A 163 5.28 37.83 1.37
C ILE A 163 3.87 37.50 0.83
N SER A 164 3.04 36.79 1.61
CA SER A 164 1.66 36.42 1.30
C SER A 164 0.66 36.96 2.34
N GLN A 165 -0.65 36.86 2.06
CA GLN A 165 -1.68 37.20 3.04
C GLN A 165 -1.59 36.26 4.24
N ILE A 166 -1.53 36.83 5.45
CA ILE A 166 -1.46 36.09 6.74
C ILE A 166 -2.77 35.37 7.12
N ASN A 167 -3.83 35.54 6.34
CA ASN A 167 -5.13 34.96 6.63
C ASN A 167 -5.12 33.45 6.38
N SER A 168 -5.73 32.71 7.28
CA SER A 168 -6.10 31.32 7.08
C SER A 168 -7.01 31.20 5.85
N THR A 169 -6.91 30.12 5.11
CA THR A 169 -7.51 30.02 3.76
C THR A 169 -8.04 28.62 3.52
N ILE A 170 -9.27 28.52 3.05
CA ILE A 170 -9.87 27.30 2.51
C ILE A 170 -9.52 27.23 1.03
N PHE A 171 -8.97 26.10 0.60
CA PHE A 171 -8.67 25.78 -0.78
C PHE A 171 -9.67 24.75 -1.30
N GLU A 172 -9.96 24.79 -2.59
CA GLU A 172 -10.82 23.82 -3.28
C GLU A 172 -10.04 23.12 -4.39
N TRP A 173 -10.26 21.81 -4.52
CA TRP A 173 -9.73 21.01 -5.60
C TRP A 173 -10.43 21.33 -6.93
N ASN A 174 -9.67 21.74 -7.95
CA ASN A 174 -10.24 22.08 -9.27
C ASN A 174 -10.23 20.93 -10.29
N GLY A 175 -9.87 19.71 -9.87
CA GLY A 175 -9.64 18.56 -10.75
C GLY A 175 -8.17 18.24 -10.99
N ASP A 176 -7.29 19.24 -10.86
CA ASP A 176 -5.85 19.12 -11.08
C ASP A 176 -5.04 19.46 -9.82
N LYS A 177 -5.38 20.52 -9.09
CA LYS A 177 -4.67 21.00 -7.89
C LYS A 177 -5.60 21.78 -6.94
N PHE A 178 -5.11 22.09 -5.74
CA PHE A 178 -5.83 22.95 -4.80
C PHE A 178 -5.67 24.44 -5.17
N MET A 179 -6.79 25.16 -5.25
CA MET A 179 -6.86 26.59 -5.55
C MET A 179 -7.52 27.33 -4.39
N SER A 180 -7.07 28.56 -4.09
CA SER A 180 -7.70 29.36 -3.04
C SER A 180 -9.18 29.56 -3.35
N PHE A 181 -10.02 29.28 -2.36
CA PHE A 181 -11.47 29.34 -2.47
C PHE A 181 -12.06 30.42 -1.57
N GLN A 182 -11.67 30.44 -0.29
CA GLN A 182 -12.19 31.41 0.67
C GLN A 182 -11.13 31.76 1.73
N THR A 183 -10.87 33.04 1.94
CA THR A 183 -10.03 33.50 3.05
C THR A 183 -10.86 33.67 4.32
N VAL A 184 -10.22 33.39 5.45
CA VAL A 184 -10.80 33.45 6.79
C VAL A 184 -9.88 34.29 7.67
N PRO A 185 -10.36 35.40 8.24
CA PRO A 185 -9.54 36.27 9.08
C PRO A 185 -8.89 35.49 10.22
N SER A 186 -7.59 35.67 10.37
CA SER A 186 -6.79 35.02 11.41
C SER A 186 -5.72 35.92 11.96
N GLN A 187 -5.50 35.87 13.27
CA GLN A 187 -4.32 36.46 13.89
C GLN A 187 -3.26 35.38 14.15
N MET A 188 -3.65 34.24 14.72
CA MET A 188 -2.76 33.10 14.90
C MET A 188 -3.57 31.82 14.86
N GLY A 189 -3.86 31.35 13.65
CA GLY A 189 -4.67 30.15 13.41
C GLY A 189 -3.93 28.87 13.77
N TYR A 190 -4.61 27.96 14.46
CA TYR A 190 -4.02 26.70 14.91
C TYR A 190 -4.68 25.44 14.35
N ASN A 191 -6.01 25.43 14.20
CA ASN A 191 -6.72 24.20 13.88
C ASN A 191 -8.05 24.45 13.17
N TRP A 192 -8.42 23.48 12.35
CA TRP A 192 -9.67 23.34 11.64
C TRP A 192 -10.27 21.97 11.98
N HIS A 193 -11.58 21.93 12.22
CA HIS A 193 -12.31 20.68 12.39
C HIS A 193 -13.65 20.74 11.68
N TYR A 194 -13.80 19.89 10.66
CA TYR A 194 -15.05 19.76 9.91
C TYR A 194 -15.96 18.74 10.61
N PHE A 195 -17.26 19.04 10.67
CA PHE A 195 -18.27 18.09 11.13
C PHE A 195 -19.62 18.36 10.47
N SER A 196 -20.50 17.37 10.49
CA SER A 196 -21.88 17.50 10.03
C SER A 196 -22.85 17.23 11.17
N LEU A 197 -23.92 18.00 11.24
CA LEU A 197 -24.97 17.88 12.25
C LEU A 197 -26.31 18.29 11.66
N ASP A 198 -27.31 17.41 11.75
CA ASP A 198 -28.65 17.62 11.20
C ASP A 198 -28.63 18.05 9.71
N ASP A 199 -27.88 17.31 8.87
CA ASP A 199 -27.67 17.57 7.43
C ASP A 199 -27.03 18.95 7.10
N ARG A 200 -26.45 19.62 8.11
CA ARG A 200 -25.72 20.88 7.95
C ARG A 200 -24.22 20.63 8.09
N SER A 201 -23.44 21.35 7.31
CA SER A 201 -21.97 21.26 7.30
C SER A 201 -21.36 22.42 8.06
N PHE A 202 -20.52 22.11 9.04
CA PHE A 202 -19.85 23.08 9.89
C PHE A 202 -18.34 22.93 9.83
N LEU A 203 -17.64 24.03 10.05
CA LEU A 203 -16.19 24.08 10.12
C LEU A 203 -15.77 24.93 11.34
N ALA A 204 -15.30 24.26 12.38
CA ALA A 204 -14.75 24.93 13.56
C ALA A 204 -13.31 25.40 13.27
N TYR A 205 -12.99 26.62 13.71
CA TYR A 205 -11.72 27.28 13.50
C TYR A 205 -11.14 27.79 14.82
N ALA A 206 -9.90 27.37 15.12
CA ALA A 206 -9.21 27.71 16.34
C ALA A 206 -8.20 28.82 16.09
N ASP A 207 -8.33 29.92 16.81
CA ASP A 207 -7.33 30.98 16.87
C ASP A 207 -6.79 31.11 18.30
N ASN A 208 -5.49 31.36 18.43
CA ASN A 208 -4.89 31.57 19.74
C ASN A 208 -5.16 32.96 20.30
N ILE A 209 -5.15 33.99 19.45
CA ILE A 209 -5.21 35.39 19.88
C ILE A 209 -6.65 35.87 19.86
N GLU A 210 -7.34 35.60 18.75
CA GLU A 210 -8.75 35.95 18.61
C GLU A 210 -9.65 34.87 19.19
N LEU A 211 -10.94 35.19 19.32
CA LEU A 211 -11.94 34.21 19.69
C LEU A 211 -12.08 33.16 18.58
N SER A 212 -12.08 31.89 18.97
CA SER A 212 -12.37 30.79 18.06
C SER A 212 -13.86 30.78 17.69
N TYR A 213 -14.21 30.23 16.53
CA TYR A 213 -15.59 30.24 16.03
C TYR A 213 -15.90 29.04 15.14
N ILE A 214 -17.19 28.85 14.89
CA ILE A 214 -17.76 27.86 13.99
C ILE A 214 -18.31 28.60 12.77
N LEU A 215 -17.98 28.11 11.59
CA LEU A 215 -18.58 28.50 10.32
C LEU A 215 -19.61 27.45 9.89
N GLU A 216 -20.63 27.86 9.15
CA GLU A 216 -21.62 27.00 8.51
C GLU A 216 -21.57 27.18 6.99
N TRP A 217 -21.68 26.07 6.26
CA TRP A 217 -21.80 26.07 4.82
C TRP A 217 -23.21 26.51 4.39
N ASN A 218 -23.31 27.56 3.58
CA ASN A 218 -24.60 28.06 3.07
C ASN A 218 -24.97 27.57 1.66
N GLY A 219 -24.20 26.64 1.09
CA GLY A 219 -24.33 26.19 -0.31
C GLY A 219 -23.30 26.81 -1.26
N GLU A 220 -22.77 27.99 -0.92
CA GLU A 220 -21.81 28.72 -1.75
C GLU A 220 -20.48 28.97 -1.03
N SER A 221 -20.51 29.31 0.26
CA SER A 221 -19.33 29.64 1.08
C SER A 221 -19.57 29.29 2.55
N PHE A 222 -18.50 29.30 3.35
CA PHE A 222 -18.59 29.19 4.80
C PHE A 222 -18.88 30.55 5.43
N VAL A 223 -20.01 30.67 6.14
CA VAL A 223 -20.40 31.90 6.83
C VAL A 223 -20.31 31.73 8.33
N HIS A 224 -20.06 32.81 9.07
CA HIS A 224 -19.99 32.76 10.52
C HIS A 224 -21.30 32.22 11.11
N PHE A 225 -21.19 31.20 11.97
CA PHE A 225 -22.33 30.59 12.66
C PHE A 225 -22.32 30.93 14.15
N GLN A 226 -21.19 30.75 14.82
CA GLN A 226 -21.10 30.96 16.27
C GLN A 226 -19.68 31.28 16.73
N THR A 227 -19.51 32.28 17.59
CA THR A 227 -18.29 32.49 18.38
C THR A 227 -18.26 31.61 19.63
N LEU A 228 -17.09 31.07 19.98
CA LEU A 228 -16.87 30.25 21.16
C LEU A 228 -16.16 31.05 22.27
N ASP A 229 -16.30 30.59 23.51
CA ASP A 229 -15.85 31.33 24.69
C ASP A 229 -14.33 31.18 24.92
N GLY A 230 -13.64 32.31 24.96
CA GLY A 230 -12.24 32.42 25.31
C GLY A 230 -11.26 32.24 24.15
N THR A 231 -10.07 32.79 24.36
CA THR A 231 -8.91 32.76 23.45
C THR A 231 -8.11 31.47 23.63
N ASP A 232 -6.90 31.42 23.08
CA ASP A 232 -5.91 30.35 23.28
C ASP A 232 -6.33 29.01 22.68
N GLY A 233 -7.17 29.05 21.64
CA GLY A 233 -7.68 27.89 20.95
C GLY A 233 -6.58 27.04 20.31
N ARG A 234 -6.72 25.73 20.41
CA ARG A 234 -5.74 24.78 19.86
C ARG A 234 -6.32 23.69 18.99
N ALA A 235 -7.44 23.11 19.38
CA ALA A 235 -8.01 21.97 18.67
C ALA A 235 -9.49 21.79 18.99
N PHE A 236 -10.16 21.05 18.12
CA PHE A 236 -11.53 20.60 18.33
C PHE A 236 -11.69 19.11 18.09
N HIS A 237 -12.70 18.54 18.73
CA HIS A 237 -13.21 17.22 18.40
C HIS A 237 -14.73 17.17 18.55
N PHE A 238 -15.43 16.86 17.45
CA PHE A 238 -16.87 16.67 17.46
C PHE A 238 -17.22 15.19 17.67
N TYR A 239 -18.22 14.91 18.51
CA TYR A 239 -18.73 13.56 18.74
C TYR A 239 -20.22 13.56 19.08
N GLU A 240 -20.88 12.44 18.79
CA GLU A 240 -22.29 12.22 19.14
C GLU A 240 -22.44 10.97 19.98
N ILE A 241 -23.14 11.09 21.11
CA ILE A 241 -23.47 9.95 21.98
C ILE A 241 -24.93 10.05 22.40
N ASN A 242 -25.69 8.94 22.28
CA ASN A 242 -27.11 8.87 22.65
C ASN A 242 -27.96 10.01 22.02
N ASN A 243 -27.76 10.31 20.74
CA ASN A 243 -28.40 11.41 19.99
C ASN A 243 -28.17 12.82 20.56
N LYS A 244 -27.14 13.01 21.39
CA LYS A 244 -26.65 14.32 21.81
C LYS A 244 -25.34 14.60 21.08
N ALA A 245 -25.18 15.82 20.58
CA ALA A 245 -23.99 16.25 19.85
C ALA A 245 -23.13 17.16 20.73
N PHE A 246 -21.83 16.92 20.71
CA PHE A 246 -20.86 17.63 21.54
C PHE A 246 -19.66 18.10 20.72
N LEU A 247 -19.06 19.21 21.14
CA LEU A 247 -17.83 19.74 20.56
C LEU A 247 -16.83 20.01 21.69
N ALA A 248 -15.79 19.20 21.78
CA ALA A 248 -14.65 19.46 22.64
C ALA A 248 -13.77 20.54 22.02
N TYR A 249 -13.31 21.49 22.84
CA TYR A 249 -12.50 22.64 22.46
C TYR A 249 -11.29 22.77 23.39
N ALA A 250 -10.10 22.49 22.84
CA ALA A 250 -8.85 22.54 23.56
C ALA A 250 -8.34 23.97 23.62
N ARG A 251 -7.94 24.41 24.81
CA ARG A 251 -7.32 25.71 25.04
C ARG A 251 -6.00 25.54 25.79
N ILE A 252 -4.96 26.26 25.36
CA ILE A 252 -3.61 26.07 25.91
C ILE A 252 -3.42 26.77 27.26
N ALA A 253 -3.89 28.01 27.40
CA ALA A 253 -3.63 28.84 28.59
C ALA A 253 -4.81 28.83 29.59
N SER A 254 -5.89 28.12 29.26
CA SER A 254 -7.13 28.05 30.04
C SER A 254 -7.66 26.61 30.04
N ASP A 255 -8.65 26.33 30.90
CA ASP A 255 -9.33 25.03 30.90
C ASP A 255 -9.91 24.71 29.52
N SER A 256 -9.91 23.45 29.11
CA SER A 256 -10.61 23.06 27.88
C SER A 256 -12.11 22.98 28.12
N LEU A 257 -12.91 23.17 27.09
CA LEU A 257 -14.38 23.21 27.19
C LEU A 257 -15.01 22.09 26.37
N VAL A 258 -16.15 21.59 26.82
CA VAL A 258 -17.03 20.72 26.03
C VAL A 258 -18.35 21.45 25.88
N TYR A 259 -18.74 21.68 24.65
CA TYR A 259 -20.04 22.23 24.33
C TYR A 259 -21.03 21.12 23.98
N GLN A 260 -22.31 21.35 24.26
CA GLN A 260 -23.41 20.51 23.84
C GLN A 260 -24.35 21.28 22.90
N TRP A 261 -24.80 20.64 21.83
CA TRP A 261 -25.82 21.18 20.94
C TRP A 261 -27.19 21.23 21.63
N ASN A 262 -27.84 22.39 21.63
CA ASN A 262 -29.19 22.56 22.18
C ASN A 262 -30.31 22.55 21.12
N GLY A 263 -30.00 22.17 19.87
CA GLY A 263 -30.91 22.27 18.72
C GLY A 263 -30.75 23.55 17.89
N LYS A 264 -30.06 24.56 18.42
CA LYS A 264 -29.83 25.85 17.74
C LYS A 264 -28.37 26.27 17.69
N ASN A 265 -27.63 26.08 18.78
CA ASN A 265 -26.21 26.42 18.90
C ASN A 265 -25.53 25.54 19.96
N PHE A 266 -24.21 25.62 20.04
CA PHE A 266 -23.40 24.92 21.03
C PHE A 266 -23.36 25.72 22.33
N GLN A 267 -23.73 25.10 23.46
CA GLN A 267 -23.70 25.71 24.80
C GLN A 267 -22.67 25.01 25.67
N ASN A 268 -21.94 25.76 26.50
CA ASN A 268 -20.97 25.16 27.41
C ASN A 268 -21.67 24.13 28.30
N PHE A 269 -21.18 22.90 28.28
CA PHE A 269 -21.75 21.73 28.96
C PHE A 269 -20.83 21.25 30.09
N GLN A 270 -19.51 21.23 29.85
CA GLN A 270 -18.53 20.77 30.82
C GLN A 270 -17.20 21.50 30.65
N THR A 271 -16.53 21.78 31.77
CA THR A 271 -15.15 22.27 31.80
C THR A 271 -14.18 21.13 32.13
N LEU A 272 -13.15 20.95 31.32
CA LEU A 272 -12.03 20.04 31.57
C LEU A 272 -10.92 20.82 32.26
N VAL A 273 -10.84 20.67 33.58
CA VAL A 273 -9.98 21.48 34.47
C VAL A 273 -8.50 21.22 34.17
N GLY A 274 -7.74 22.31 34.04
CA GLY A 274 -6.30 22.29 33.82
C GLY A 274 -5.91 22.89 32.47
N GLN A 275 -4.83 23.67 32.50
CA GLN A 275 -4.22 24.26 31.31
C GLN A 275 -3.47 23.21 30.47
N GLY A 276 -3.00 23.65 29.31
CA GLY A 276 -2.10 22.91 28.43
C GLY A 276 -2.79 22.10 27.33
N GLY A 277 -4.12 22.16 27.22
CA GLY A 277 -4.88 21.42 26.20
C GLY A 277 -4.39 21.76 24.79
N ARG A 278 -3.97 20.74 24.03
CA ARG A 278 -3.33 20.92 22.72
C ARG A 278 -4.05 20.22 21.58
N GLU A 279 -4.43 18.96 21.76
CA GLU A 279 -5.09 18.15 20.74
C GLU A 279 -6.03 17.13 21.40
N PHE A 280 -6.94 16.59 20.58
CA PHE A 280 -7.84 15.51 20.98
C PHE A 280 -7.75 14.32 20.04
N ALA A 281 -7.88 13.11 20.59
CA ALA A 281 -7.96 11.88 19.82
C ALA A 281 -9.14 11.01 20.29
N TRP A 282 -9.79 10.31 19.35
CA TRP A 282 -10.96 9.48 19.64
C TRP A 282 -10.61 8.00 19.59
N ILE A 283 -10.89 7.28 20.68
CA ILE A 283 -10.75 5.83 20.74
C ILE A 283 -12.15 5.23 20.93
N GLU A 284 -12.59 4.43 19.96
CA GLU A 284 -13.77 3.59 20.09
C GLU A 284 -13.34 2.16 20.47
N SER A 285 -13.98 1.57 21.48
CA SER A 285 -13.95 0.13 21.74
C SER A 285 -15.36 -0.46 21.59
N ASP A 286 -15.46 -1.79 21.51
CA ASP A 286 -16.74 -2.50 21.37
C ASP A 286 -17.80 -2.14 22.44
N GLU A 287 -17.37 -1.59 23.58
CA GLU A 287 -18.22 -1.34 24.74
C GLU A 287 -18.23 0.12 25.21
N SER A 288 -17.30 0.96 24.76
CA SER A 288 -17.11 2.32 25.29
C SER A 288 -16.32 3.20 24.34
N SER A 289 -16.63 4.48 24.35
CA SER A 289 -15.86 5.49 23.65
C SER A 289 -15.02 6.30 24.62
N TYR A 290 -13.82 6.69 24.19
CA TYR A 290 -12.87 7.46 24.98
C TYR A 290 -12.37 8.67 24.18
N LEU A 291 -12.20 9.78 24.89
CA LEU A 291 -11.57 10.98 24.35
C LEU A 291 -10.21 11.17 25.03
N VAL A 292 -9.14 11.14 24.25
CA VAL A 292 -7.80 11.50 24.69
C VAL A 292 -7.64 13.01 24.58
N GLN A 293 -7.20 13.67 25.63
CA GLN A 293 -6.78 15.06 25.63
C GLN A 293 -5.26 15.11 25.84
N VAL A 294 -4.56 15.56 24.81
CA VAL A 294 -3.10 15.74 24.85
C VAL A 294 -2.78 17.10 25.47
N LYS A 295 -1.81 17.12 26.39
CA LYS A 295 -1.31 18.34 27.02
C LYS A 295 0.11 18.69 26.57
N PHE A 296 0.30 19.92 26.13
CA PHE A 296 1.57 20.42 25.59
C PHE A 296 2.47 21.00 26.67
N ILE A 297 2.19 22.22 27.11
CA ILE A 297 2.94 22.91 28.16
C ILE A 297 1.97 23.66 29.08
N THR A 298 2.41 23.92 30.30
CA THR A 298 1.86 25.00 31.14
C THR A 298 2.93 26.08 31.33
N GLY A 299 2.54 27.28 31.77
CA GLY A 299 3.45 28.41 31.85
C GLY A 299 3.55 29.18 30.54
N THR A 300 4.70 29.78 30.26
CA THR A 300 4.95 30.55 29.03
C THR A 300 5.98 29.85 28.15
N PRO A 301 6.13 30.21 26.87
CA PRO A 301 7.21 29.68 26.05
C PRO A 301 8.62 29.97 26.59
N ASP A 302 8.80 31.02 27.39
CA ASP A 302 10.10 31.38 27.98
C ASP A 302 10.40 30.62 29.28
N ASP A 303 9.36 30.09 29.95
CA ASP A 303 9.46 29.30 31.19
C ASP A 303 8.40 28.18 31.19
N PRO A 304 8.53 27.18 30.29
CA PRO A 304 7.54 26.15 30.12
C PRO A 304 7.68 25.02 31.16
N THR A 305 6.57 24.39 31.52
CA THR A 305 6.58 23.05 32.12
C THR A 305 6.11 22.05 31.06
N THR A 306 7.00 21.16 30.64
CA THR A 306 6.77 20.22 29.52
C THR A 306 6.42 18.80 29.96
N ALA A 307 6.92 18.35 31.12
CA ALA A 307 6.59 17.05 31.69
C ALA A 307 5.21 17.12 32.38
N LEU A 308 4.16 16.73 31.63
CA LEU A 308 2.76 16.81 32.05
C LEU A 308 2.09 15.44 31.97
N ASN A 309 0.90 15.33 32.54
CA ASN A 309 0.01 14.19 32.31
C ASN A 309 -1.08 14.57 31.30
N SER A 310 -1.14 13.83 30.19
CA SER A 310 -2.30 13.83 29.29
C SER A 310 -3.40 12.93 29.86
N THR A 311 -4.65 13.16 29.45
CA THR A 311 -5.82 12.58 30.10
C THR A 311 -6.63 11.77 29.11
N ILE A 312 -7.06 10.56 29.48
CA ILE A 312 -8.04 9.78 28.74
C ILE A 312 -9.35 9.85 29.50
N TYR A 313 -10.40 10.35 28.86
CA TYR A 313 -11.75 10.40 29.39
C TYR A 313 -12.57 9.24 28.84
N LEU A 314 -13.34 8.58 29.71
CA LEU A 314 -14.48 7.76 29.31
C LEU A 314 -15.65 8.68 28.97
N VAL A 315 -16.24 8.49 27.80
CA VAL A 315 -17.38 9.28 27.32
C VAL A 315 -18.66 8.70 27.88
N LYS A 316 -19.43 9.52 28.61
CA LYS A 316 -20.74 9.15 29.16
C LYS A 316 -21.80 10.20 28.83
N GLU A 317 -23.05 9.85 29.08
CA GLU A 317 -24.18 10.73 28.83
C GLU A 317 -24.19 11.99 29.71
N ASP A 318 -23.63 11.89 30.92
CA ASP A 318 -23.47 13.00 31.87
C ASP A 318 -22.15 13.77 31.68
N GLY A 319 -21.34 13.37 30.68
CA GLY A 319 -20.11 14.04 30.27
C GLY A 319 -18.88 13.16 30.30
N LEU A 320 -17.72 13.79 30.15
CA LEU A 320 -16.42 13.15 30.13
C LEU A 320 -15.95 12.86 31.56
N GLN A 321 -15.65 11.60 31.86
CA GLN A 321 -15.13 11.18 33.16
C GLN A 321 -13.69 10.70 33.00
N VAL A 322 -12.76 11.18 33.83
CA VAL A 322 -11.35 10.74 33.77
C VAL A 322 -11.28 9.23 33.96
N ALA A 323 -10.80 8.53 32.94
CA ALA A 323 -10.57 7.09 32.97
C ALA A 323 -9.14 6.77 33.43
N THR A 324 -8.16 7.49 32.89
CA THR A 324 -6.76 7.41 33.32
C THR A 324 -5.98 8.66 32.89
N GLU A 325 -4.80 8.83 33.46
CA GLU A 325 -3.81 9.84 33.05
C GLU A 325 -2.51 9.13 32.67
N PHE A 326 -1.77 9.70 31.72
CA PHE A 326 -0.50 9.14 31.28
C PHE A 326 0.52 10.24 31.00
N PRO A 327 1.82 9.98 31.25
CA PRO A 327 2.86 10.99 31.11
C PRO A 327 3.10 11.34 29.64
N THR A 328 3.28 12.64 29.39
CA THR A 328 3.67 13.21 28.10
C THR A 328 4.72 14.29 28.31
N PHE A 329 5.59 14.48 27.31
CA PHE A 329 6.73 15.39 27.37
C PHE A 329 6.61 16.39 26.22
N GLY A 330 6.01 17.55 26.51
CA GLY A 330 5.61 18.48 25.46
C GLY A 330 4.65 17.80 24.48
N GLY A 331 3.59 17.16 24.98
CA GLY A 331 2.67 16.36 24.15
C GLY A 331 1.95 17.22 23.12
N THR A 332 2.01 16.84 21.84
CA THR A 332 1.50 17.68 20.76
C THR A 332 0.30 17.10 20.05
N ASP A 333 0.24 15.78 19.91
CA ASP A 333 -0.80 15.09 19.16
C ASP A 333 -0.91 13.62 19.60
N ALA A 334 -2.05 13.01 19.33
CA ALA A 334 -2.24 11.58 19.48
C ALA A 334 -3.14 11.01 18.39
N SER A 335 -2.76 9.85 17.84
CA SER A 335 -3.50 9.20 16.77
C SER A 335 -3.72 7.72 17.06
N PRO A 336 -4.98 7.27 17.10
CA PRO A 336 -5.29 5.87 17.30
C PRO A 336 -5.27 5.09 15.99
N PHE A 337 -4.95 3.81 16.08
CA PHE A 337 -5.05 2.85 14.98
C PHE A 337 -5.31 1.45 15.53
N SER A 338 -5.75 0.53 14.68
CA SER A 338 -6.16 -0.81 15.12
C SER A 338 -5.51 -1.90 14.29
N ILE A 339 -4.96 -2.91 14.96
CA ILE A 339 -4.32 -4.05 14.31
C ILE A 339 -4.83 -5.33 14.97
N ASN A 340 -5.40 -6.23 14.17
CA ASN A 340 -5.89 -7.54 14.62
C ASN A 340 -6.85 -7.42 15.84
N GLY A 341 -7.76 -6.45 15.81
CA GLY A 341 -8.70 -6.19 16.91
C GLY A 341 -8.11 -5.50 18.15
N ASN A 342 -6.80 -5.18 18.14
CA ASN A 342 -6.16 -4.43 19.21
C ASN A 342 -6.06 -2.95 18.85
N THR A 343 -6.39 -2.07 19.79
CA THR A 343 -6.22 -0.63 19.63
C THR A 343 -4.85 -0.19 20.11
N TYR A 344 -4.21 0.66 19.32
CA TYR A 344 -2.95 1.32 19.62
C TYR A 344 -3.12 2.83 19.54
N LEU A 345 -2.23 3.55 20.20
CA LEU A 345 -2.21 5.00 20.27
C LEU A 345 -0.77 5.49 20.06
N ILE A 346 -0.55 6.26 18.99
CA ILE A 346 0.70 6.99 18.80
C ILE A 346 0.57 8.33 19.50
N VAL A 347 1.54 8.69 20.33
CA VAL A 347 1.59 9.96 21.07
C VAL A 347 2.85 10.71 20.66
N ALA A 348 2.67 11.87 20.04
CA ALA A 348 3.76 12.76 19.66
C ALA A 348 4.21 13.58 20.86
N ASN A 349 5.51 13.54 21.13
CA ASN A 349 6.16 14.32 22.20
C ASN A 349 7.23 15.23 21.59
N SER A 350 7.28 16.47 22.03
CA SER A 350 8.13 17.48 21.39
C SER A 350 9.30 17.98 22.23
N LEU A 351 9.23 17.87 23.56
CA LEU A 351 10.21 18.48 24.45
C LEU A 351 10.47 17.57 25.64
N THR A 352 11.73 17.37 25.96
CA THR A 352 12.10 16.79 27.25
C THR A 352 11.68 17.71 28.41
N LYS A 353 11.75 17.21 29.65
CA LYS A 353 11.55 18.02 30.87
C LYS A 353 12.53 19.20 31.01
N ASP A 354 13.64 19.15 30.27
CA ASP A 354 14.72 20.14 30.27
C ASP A 354 14.71 20.95 28.95
N ASP A 355 13.55 21.03 28.28
CA ASP A 355 13.27 21.83 27.07
C ASP A 355 14.10 21.51 25.81
N LEU A 356 14.78 20.36 25.80
CA LEU A 356 15.47 19.83 24.61
C LEU A 356 14.47 19.21 23.63
N PHE A 357 14.71 19.38 22.33
CA PHE A 357 13.85 18.87 21.26
C PHE A 357 13.97 17.37 21.03
N ARG A 358 15.11 16.74 21.34
CA ARG A 358 15.30 15.30 21.20
C ARG A 358 14.45 14.56 22.25
N GLN A 359 13.20 14.31 21.90
CA GLN A 359 12.20 13.64 22.72
C GLN A 359 11.48 12.60 21.84
N ASP A 360 11.51 11.34 22.27
CA ASP A 360 10.87 10.24 21.55
C ASP A 360 9.34 10.36 21.62
N SER A 361 8.71 10.03 20.49
CA SER A 361 7.27 9.77 20.40
C SER A 361 7.01 8.31 20.72
N TYR A 362 5.82 8.00 21.22
CA TYR A 362 5.52 6.69 21.81
C TYR A 362 4.37 6.00 21.11
N VAL A 363 4.49 4.70 20.90
CA VAL A 363 3.41 3.82 20.47
C VAL A 363 2.97 3.02 21.69
N TYR A 364 1.70 3.18 22.07
CA TYR A 364 1.09 2.45 23.17
C TYR A 364 0.06 1.45 22.65
N ARG A 365 -0.03 0.28 23.26
CA ARG A 365 -1.21 -0.57 23.20
C ARG A 365 -2.22 -0.10 24.24
N PHE A 366 -3.45 0.15 23.81
CA PHE A 366 -4.55 0.55 24.67
C PHE A 366 -5.27 -0.68 25.23
N LYS A 367 -5.37 -0.79 26.56
CA LYS A 367 -6.06 -1.89 27.26
C LYS A 367 -7.20 -1.37 28.11
N SER A 368 -8.38 -2.00 28.02
CA SER A 368 -9.53 -1.73 28.86
C SER A 368 -10.07 -3.03 29.50
N ASN A 369 -10.25 -3.02 30.82
CA ASN A 369 -10.46 -4.20 31.68
C ASN A 369 -11.81 -4.97 31.53
N MET A 370 -12.56 -4.79 30.45
CA MET A 370 -13.72 -5.65 30.15
C MET A 370 -13.38 -6.80 29.20
N SER A 371 -12.16 -6.82 28.64
CA SER A 371 -11.73 -7.80 27.64
C SER A 371 -11.08 -9.09 28.21
N ASP A 372 -10.81 -9.17 29.52
CA ASP A 372 -9.97 -10.25 30.11
C ASP A 372 -10.62 -11.04 31.28
N HIS A 373 -11.92 -11.35 31.24
CA HIS A 373 -12.52 -12.33 32.16
C HIS A 373 -13.42 -13.38 31.46
N PRO A 374 -13.11 -14.69 31.56
CA PRO A 374 -13.85 -15.77 30.89
C PRO A 374 -15.29 -16.01 31.38
N GLU A 375 -15.67 -15.50 32.56
CA GLU A 375 -16.92 -15.91 33.24
C GLU A 375 -18.07 -14.90 33.18
N ALA A 376 -17.90 -13.73 32.53
CA ALA A 376 -18.97 -12.73 32.41
C ALA A 376 -19.83 -12.88 31.13
N ARG A 377 -19.48 -13.80 30.22
CA ARG A 377 -20.13 -13.97 28.91
C ARG A 377 -21.54 -14.56 28.94
N GLU A 378 -22.04 -15.03 30.09
CA GLU A 378 -23.33 -15.74 30.18
C GLU A 378 -24.51 -14.92 30.74
N LYS A 379 -24.33 -13.67 31.19
CA LYS A 379 -25.41 -12.92 31.89
C LYS A 379 -25.93 -11.64 31.22
N SER A 380 -25.48 -11.29 30.02
CA SER A 380 -25.94 -10.09 29.29
C SER A 380 -27.18 -10.30 28.41
N LEU A 381 -27.81 -11.48 28.47
CA LEU A 381 -28.89 -11.88 27.54
C LEU A 381 -30.25 -11.18 27.72
N GLU A 382 -30.42 -10.27 28.67
CA GLU A 382 -31.69 -9.55 28.82
C GLU A 382 -31.48 -8.10 29.28
N ARG A 383 -31.53 -7.12 28.36
CA ARG A 383 -32.15 -5.79 28.58
C ARG A 383 -32.22 -4.87 27.35
N SER A 384 -33.47 -4.49 27.06
CA SER A 384 -34.10 -3.29 26.47
C SER A 384 -33.72 -2.73 25.07
N PRO A 385 -34.71 -2.36 24.21
CA PRO A 385 -34.53 -2.18 22.76
C PRO A 385 -34.12 -0.77 22.26
N GLU A 386 -33.70 0.17 23.12
CA GLU A 386 -33.68 1.61 22.76
C GLU A 386 -32.31 2.22 22.39
N VAL A 387 -31.21 1.46 22.41
CA VAL A 387 -29.86 1.98 22.06
C VAL A 387 -29.52 1.81 20.56
N ARG A 388 -30.45 1.32 19.73
CA ARG A 388 -30.18 0.96 18.33
C ARG A 388 -30.09 2.12 17.32
N LYS A 389 -29.76 3.36 17.71
CA LYS A 389 -29.62 4.46 16.73
C LYS A 389 -28.20 5.03 16.74
N ARG A 390 -27.49 4.72 15.65
CA ARG A 390 -26.15 5.16 15.21
C ARG A 390 -25.00 4.22 15.59
N GLN A 391 -24.86 3.14 14.84
CA GLN A 391 -23.62 2.78 14.13
C GLN A 391 -23.80 1.40 13.47
N SER A 392 -24.04 1.42 12.16
CA SER A 392 -23.23 0.68 11.18
C SER A 392 -23.65 1.19 9.81
N ALA A 393 -23.04 2.28 9.37
CA ALA A 393 -22.89 2.42 7.94
C ALA A 393 -21.82 1.40 7.55
N LEU A 394 -22.19 0.41 6.76
CA LEU A 394 -21.22 -0.30 5.93
C LEU A 394 -20.38 0.77 5.20
N PRO A 395 -19.08 0.53 4.93
CA PRO A 395 -18.27 1.50 4.20
C PRO A 395 -18.97 1.88 2.89
N GLY A 396 -19.42 3.14 2.78
CA GLY A 396 -19.99 3.70 1.55
C GLY A 396 -21.52 3.76 1.40
N SER A 397 -22.36 3.49 2.40
CA SER A 397 -23.82 3.68 2.22
C SER A 397 -24.27 5.12 2.56
N SER A 398 -24.50 5.95 1.55
CA SER A 398 -25.27 7.19 1.63
C SER A 398 -26.79 6.97 1.79
N GLY A 399 -27.21 5.76 2.22
CA GLY A 399 -28.61 5.34 2.28
C GLY A 399 -29.06 4.93 3.69
N TYR A 400 -30.34 5.14 3.98
CA TYR A 400 -30.97 4.73 5.24
C TYR A 400 -31.01 3.19 5.36
N VAL A 401 -30.41 2.64 6.42
CA VAL A 401 -30.44 1.22 6.77
C VAL A 401 -31.01 1.05 8.18
N THR A 402 -31.95 0.12 8.37
CA THR A 402 -32.54 -0.10 9.70
C THR A 402 -31.62 -0.95 10.59
N PRO A 403 -31.54 -0.68 11.90
CA PRO A 403 -30.73 -1.44 12.85
C PRO A 403 -31.05 -2.94 12.94
N GLN A 404 -32.29 -3.33 12.64
CA GLN A 404 -32.72 -4.72 12.63
C GLN A 404 -32.03 -5.51 11.52
N PHE A 405 -31.93 -4.92 10.32
CA PHE A 405 -31.23 -5.54 9.19
C PHE A 405 -29.71 -5.52 9.39
N VAL A 406 -29.15 -4.48 10.02
CA VAL A 406 -27.75 -4.47 10.48
C VAL A 406 -27.48 -5.63 11.42
N ASN A 407 -28.30 -5.80 12.45
CA ASN A 407 -28.11 -6.85 13.43
C ASN A 407 -28.28 -8.24 12.79
N LEU A 408 -29.29 -8.41 11.94
CA LEU A 408 -29.48 -9.66 11.20
C LEU A 408 -28.29 -9.97 10.27
N PHE A 409 -27.75 -8.95 9.60
CA PHE A 409 -26.53 -9.07 8.78
C PHE A 409 -25.34 -9.50 9.66
N GLY A 410 -25.18 -8.87 10.82
CA GLY A 410 -24.19 -9.17 11.86
C GLY A 410 -24.24 -10.60 12.43
N VAL A 411 -25.42 -11.24 12.46
CA VAL A 411 -25.59 -12.62 12.95
C VAL A 411 -24.81 -13.62 12.09
N TYR A 412 -24.76 -13.38 10.78
CA TYR A 412 -24.07 -14.27 9.85
C TYR A 412 -22.67 -13.77 9.50
N THR A 413 -22.54 -12.50 9.12
CA THR A 413 -21.32 -11.90 8.58
C THR A 413 -20.98 -10.57 9.28
N SER A 414 -19.82 -9.96 8.99
CA SER A 414 -19.32 -8.68 9.53
C SER A 414 -19.05 -8.57 11.04
N ASN A 415 -19.40 -9.58 11.84
CA ASN A 415 -19.07 -9.65 13.25
C ASN A 415 -18.07 -10.80 13.50
N SER A 416 -17.13 -10.62 14.43
CA SER A 416 -16.14 -11.63 14.82
C SER A 416 -16.78 -12.88 15.45
N TYR A 417 -18.02 -12.77 15.94
CA TYR A 417 -18.82 -13.87 16.47
C TYR A 417 -19.97 -14.32 15.54
N GLY A 418 -20.00 -13.82 14.30
CA GLY A 418 -21.00 -14.23 13.32
C GLY A 418 -20.84 -15.73 12.98
N ILE A 419 -21.94 -16.37 12.60
CA ILE A 419 -21.96 -17.80 12.24
C ILE A 419 -20.93 -18.12 11.15
N GLY A 420 -20.78 -17.25 10.15
CA GLY A 420 -19.78 -17.41 9.08
C GLY A 420 -18.35 -17.32 9.61
N THR A 421 -18.07 -16.37 10.50
CA THR A 421 -16.73 -16.22 11.12
C THR A 421 -16.37 -17.42 11.99
N GLN A 422 -17.31 -17.93 12.78
CA GLN A 422 -17.11 -19.14 13.59
C GLN A 422 -16.81 -20.35 12.71
N LEU A 423 -17.56 -20.55 11.63
CA LEU A 423 -17.32 -21.63 10.68
C LEU A 423 -15.92 -21.55 10.04
N SER A 424 -15.47 -20.36 9.65
CA SER A 424 -14.11 -20.15 9.13
C SER A 424 -13.04 -20.49 10.17
N ASN A 425 -13.23 -20.10 11.44
CA ASN A 425 -12.30 -20.43 12.53
C ASN A 425 -12.24 -21.93 12.81
N ASP A 426 -13.38 -22.61 12.88
CA ASP A 426 -13.42 -24.06 13.10
C ASP A 426 -12.80 -24.82 11.92
N THR A 427 -12.98 -24.31 10.69
CA THR A 427 -12.32 -24.86 9.50
C THR A 427 -10.80 -24.71 9.59
N TYR A 428 -10.31 -23.52 9.96
CA TYR A 428 -8.89 -23.25 10.16
C TYR A 428 -8.27 -24.20 11.20
N LEU A 429 -8.89 -24.32 12.39
CA LEU A 429 -8.37 -25.15 13.48
C LEU A 429 -8.29 -26.64 13.08
N ASN A 430 -9.25 -27.13 12.28
CA ASN A 430 -9.28 -28.51 11.79
C ASN A 430 -8.29 -28.81 10.66
N GLN A 431 -7.59 -27.81 10.12
CA GLN A 431 -6.71 -27.95 8.96
C GLN A 431 -5.29 -27.43 9.19
N THR A 432 -4.90 -27.20 10.45
CA THR A 432 -3.54 -26.76 10.84
C THR A 432 -2.44 -27.77 10.51
N ASN A 433 -2.80 -29.03 10.32
CA ASN A 433 -1.90 -30.12 9.95
C ASN A 433 -1.73 -30.33 8.44
N ILE A 434 -2.53 -29.65 7.61
CA ILE A 434 -2.54 -29.86 6.15
C ILE A 434 -1.42 -29.00 5.52
N PRO A 435 -0.59 -29.56 4.62
CA PRO A 435 0.43 -28.79 3.92
C PRO A 435 -0.16 -27.64 3.11
N MET A 436 0.53 -26.49 3.10
CA MET A 436 0.12 -25.31 2.34
C MET A 436 1.28 -24.78 1.49
N LEU A 437 1.07 -24.71 0.19
CA LEU A 437 1.95 -24.05 -0.77
C LEU A 437 1.41 -22.64 -1.05
N VAL A 438 2.26 -21.64 -0.90
CA VAL A 438 1.90 -20.23 -1.12
C VAL A 438 2.79 -19.65 -2.22
N ALA A 439 2.21 -18.99 -3.21
CA ALA A 439 2.94 -18.24 -4.22
C ALA A 439 2.70 -16.73 -4.06
N THR A 440 3.78 -15.95 -4.02
CA THR A 440 3.75 -14.49 -4.04
C THR A 440 4.12 -13.95 -5.43
N SER A 441 4.50 -12.68 -5.53
CA SER A 441 4.95 -12.06 -6.79
C SER A 441 6.35 -12.51 -7.23
N THR A 442 7.15 -13.05 -6.30
CA THR A 442 8.56 -13.41 -6.53
C THR A 442 8.98 -14.74 -5.93
N ASP A 443 8.28 -15.25 -4.92
CA ASP A 443 8.71 -16.37 -4.08
C ASP A 443 7.60 -17.40 -3.83
N LEU A 444 8.02 -18.62 -3.50
CA LEU A 444 7.15 -19.70 -3.06
C LEU A 444 7.46 -20.04 -1.61
N LEU A 445 6.44 -20.14 -0.77
CA LEU A 445 6.55 -20.57 0.61
C LEU A 445 5.87 -21.93 0.75
N PHE A 446 6.47 -22.82 1.52
CA PHE A 446 5.86 -24.09 1.85
C PHE A 446 5.78 -24.25 3.36
N TYR A 447 4.56 -24.48 3.84
CA TYR A 447 4.23 -24.77 5.22
C TYR A 447 3.84 -26.25 5.33
N PRO A 448 4.70 -27.13 5.87
CA PRO A 448 4.41 -28.56 5.92
C PRO A 448 3.26 -28.92 6.88
N GLY A 449 2.94 -28.03 7.83
CA GLY A 449 2.00 -28.30 8.92
C GLY A 449 2.61 -29.09 10.07
N ASN A 450 1.81 -29.39 11.09
CA ASN A 450 2.22 -30.18 12.27
C ASN A 450 3.43 -29.62 13.05
N GLY A 451 3.66 -28.30 12.99
CA GLY A 451 4.78 -27.64 13.69
C GLY A 451 6.15 -27.88 13.06
N GLN A 452 6.22 -28.33 11.80
CA GLN A 452 7.48 -28.35 11.06
C GLN A 452 7.84 -26.96 10.53
N ASP A 453 9.14 -26.71 10.38
CA ASP A 453 9.64 -25.43 9.89
C ASP A 453 9.23 -25.17 8.43
N PRO A 454 8.73 -23.97 8.12
CA PRO A 454 8.48 -23.56 6.75
C PRO A 454 9.78 -23.35 5.98
N SER A 455 9.69 -23.42 4.66
CA SER A 455 10.79 -23.09 3.75
C SER A 455 10.32 -22.24 2.58
N THR A 456 11.27 -21.68 1.84
CA THR A 456 11.00 -20.81 0.70
C THR A 456 11.99 -21.02 -0.44
N ILE A 457 11.54 -20.80 -1.67
CA ILE A 457 12.40 -20.64 -2.85
C ILE A 457 11.97 -19.42 -3.67
N THR A 458 12.90 -18.80 -4.38
CA THR A 458 12.62 -17.69 -5.30
C THR A 458 12.51 -18.20 -6.73
N PHE A 459 11.54 -17.72 -7.50
CA PHE A 459 11.35 -18.10 -8.91
C PHE A 459 11.44 -16.92 -9.89
N ARG A 460 11.66 -15.69 -9.38
CA ARG A 460 11.68 -14.47 -10.19
C ARG A 460 12.95 -13.63 -9.98
N LEU A 461 12.85 -12.46 -9.35
CA LEU A 461 13.93 -11.46 -9.33
C LEU A 461 15.24 -11.94 -8.68
N GLY A 462 15.16 -12.89 -7.73
CA GLY A 462 16.32 -13.51 -7.09
C GLY A 462 16.69 -14.89 -7.65
N ALA A 463 15.97 -15.41 -8.66
CA ALA A 463 16.28 -16.69 -9.28
C ALA A 463 17.44 -16.54 -10.27
N GLY A 464 18.37 -17.50 -10.24
CA GLY A 464 19.53 -17.50 -11.15
C GLY A 464 19.10 -17.48 -12.62
N GLY A 465 19.72 -16.63 -13.43
CA GLY A 465 19.44 -16.52 -14.86
C GLY A 465 18.13 -15.82 -15.22
N PHE A 466 17.26 -15.50 -14.26
CA PHE A 466 15.95 -14.88 -14.56
C PHE A 466 16.11 -13.49 -15.17
N LEU A 467 16.93 -12.62 -14.56
CA LEU A 467 17.11 -11.24 -15.03
C LEU A 467 17.79 -11.21 -16.40
N GLU A 468 18.77 -12.08 -16.61
CA GLU A 468 19.48 -12.23 -17.86
C GLU A 468 18.53 -12.66 -18.98
N MET A 469 17.76 -13.73 -18.78
CA MET A 469 16.79 -14.22 -19.75
C MET A 469 15.67 -13.21 -20.01
N ALA A 470 15.13 -12.59 -18.95
CA ALA A 470 14.09 -11.57 -19.07
C ALA A 470 14.60 -10.35 -19.83
N SER A 471 15.83 -9.89 -19.57
CA SER A 471 16.39 -8.73 -20.27
C SER A 471 16.43 -8.92 -21.78
N VAL A 472 16.72 -10.14 -22.24
CA VAL A 472 16.78 -10.51 -23.66
C VAL A 472 15.37 -10.62 -24.24
N SER A 473 14.45 -11.32 -23.57
CA SER A 473 13.07 -11.46 -24.05
C SER A 473 12.34 -10.11 -24.18
N HIS A 474 12.67 -9.14 -23.33
CA HIS A 474 12.05 -7.82 -23.31
C HIS A 474 12.51 -6.88 -24.43
N LEU A 475 13.59 -7.22 -25.16
CA LEU A 475 14.00 -6.45 -26.34
C LEU A 475 12.89 -6.43 -27.42
N GLY A 476 12.12 -7.51 -27.57
CA GLY A 476 10.97 -7.58 -28.47
C GLY A 476 9.92 -6.48 -28.21
N PRO A 477 9.26 -6.50 -27.04
CA PRO A 477 8.32 -5.46 -26.63
C PRO A 477 8.93 -4.05 -26.57
N ALA A 478 10.22 -3.92 -26.23
CA ALA A 478 10.90 -2.63 -26.23
C ALA A 478 10.94 -2.00 -27.64
N MET A 479 11.27 -2.78 -28.67
CA MET A 479 11.25 -2.30 -30.05
C MET A 479 9.85 -1.88 -30.51
N ALA A 480 8.82 -2.68 -30.19
CA ALA A 480 7.43 -2.33 -30.49
C ALA A 480 7.00 -1.05 -29.77
N SER A 481 7.46 -0.85 -28.53
CA SER A 481 7.18 0.35 -27.74
C SER A 481 7.79 1.61 -28.36
N LEU A 482 9.01 1.53 -28.92
CA LEU A 482 9.61 2.66 -29.64
C LEU A 482 8.76 3.09 -30.84
N ALA A 483 8.23 2.12 -31.61
CA ALA A 483 7.33 2.42 -32.73
C ALA A 483 6.04 3.10 -32.25
N GLN A 484 5.48 2.65 -31.13
CA GLN A 484 4.28 3.26 -30.55
C GLN A 484 4.54 4.67 -30.01
N ILE A 485 5.68 4.92 -29.34
CA ILE A 485 6.08 6.25 -28.88
C ILE A 485 6.17 7.21 -30.06
N LYS A 486 6.84 6.79 -31.15
CA LYS A 486 6.92 7.59 -32.38
C LYS A 486 5.53 7.87 -32.98
N LEU A 487 4.67 6.85 -33.05
CA LEU A 487 3.32 6.98 -33.60
C LEU A 487 2.46 7.98 -32.79
N LEU A 488 2.55 7.93 -31.46
CA LEU A 488 1.81 8.84 -30.57
C LEU A 488 2.34 10.27 -30.62
N GLY A 489 3.62 10.47 -30.94
CA GLY A 489 4.23 11.79 -31.16
C GLY A 489 4.23 12.72 -29.93
N LYS A 490 4.06 12.17 -28.72
CA LYS A 490 4.02 12.94 -27.46
C LYS A 490 5.39 13.17 -26.84
N SER A 491 6.32 12.25 -27.06
CA SER A 491 7.70 12.29 -26.56
C SER A 491 8.66 11.86 -27.66
N ASP A 492 9.93 12.26 -27.54
CA ASP A 492 10.99 11.83 -28.45
C ASP A 492 11.37 10.37 -28.14
N TRP A 493 11.30 9.50 -29.14
CA TRP A 493 11.67 8.09 -29.03
C TRP A 493 13.19 7.87 -29.06
N ARG A 494 13.96 8.83 -29.61
CA ARG A 494 15.40 8.66 -29.86
C ARG A 494 16.24 8.48 -28.58
N PRO A 495 16.03 9.23 -27.47
CA PRO A 495 16.76 9.00 -26.23
C PRO A 495 16.56 7.59 -25.67
N HIS A 496 15.33 7.05 -25.76
CA HIS A 496 15.02 5.69 -25.34
C HIS A 496 15.73 4.66 -26.23
N ALA A 497 15.73 4.86 -27.56
CA ALA A 497 16.43 3.99 -28.49
C ALA A 497 17.96 4.00 -28.29
N LEU A 498 18.56 5.16 -28.04
CA LEU A 498 20.00 5.29 -27.73
C LEU A 498 20.36 4.60 -26.42
N HIS A 499 19.54 4.76 -25.38
CA HIS A 499 19.75 4.04 -24.13
C HIS A 499 19.68 2.53 -24.33
N LEU A 500 18.63 2.05 -25.01
CA LEU A 500 18.47 0.63 -25.31
C LEU A 500 19.66 0.08 -26.10
N LEU A 501 20.16 0.84 -27.08
CA LEU A 501 21.34 0.48 -27.87
C LEU A 501 22.58 0.31 -26.98
N HIS A 502 22.88 1.29 -26.12
CA HIS A 502 24.05 1.23 -25.24
C HIS A 502 23.96 0.08 -24.22
N SER A 503 22.78 -0.13 -23.64
CA SER A 503 22.56 -1.22 -22.68
C SER A 503 22.66 -2.59 -23.36
N THR A 504 22.15 -2.74 -24.59
CA THR A 504 22.29 -3.96 -25.39
C THR A 504 23.76 -4.25 -25.71
N GLN A 505 24.53 -3.22 -26.10
CA GLN A 505 25.99 -3.35 -26.32
C GLN A 505 26.76 -3.69 -25.05
N ALA A 506 26.31 -3.21 -23.88
CA ALA A 506 26.92 -3.56 -22.60
C ALA A 506 26.67 -5.03 -22.25
N ALA A 507 25.42 -5.50 -22.40
CA ALA A 507 25.05 -6.91 -22.18
C ALA A 507 25.81 -7.86 -23.13
N GLN A 508 25.90 -7.52 -24.42
CA GLN A 508 26.62 -8.32 -25.41
C GLN A 508 28.09 -8.52 -25.03
N ARG A 509 28.76 -7.47 -24.53
CA ARG A 509 30.19 -7.51 -24.20
C ARG A 509 30.53 -8.45 -23.04
N VAL A 510 29.60 -8.65 -22.12
CA VAL A 510 29.83 -9.51 -20.94
C VAL A 510 29.33 -10.93 -21.15
N ASN A 511 28.48 -11.16 -22.14
CA ASN A 511 27.91 -12.48 -22.43
C ASN A 511 28.93 -13.41 -23.12
N ASN A 512 29.18 -14.55 -22.51
CA ASN A 512 29.99 -15.64 -23.03
C ASN A 512 29.60 -16.96 -22.32
N GLU A 513 30.05 -18.09 -22.83
CA GLU A 513 29.71 -19.41 -22.26
C GLU A 513 30.11 -19.53 -20.77
N SER A 514 31.30 -19.03 -20.39
CA SER A 514 31.78 -19.08 -19.00
C SER A 514 30.88 -18.31 -18.03
N LEU A 515 30.20 -17.25 -18.46
CA LEU A 515 29.20 -16.57 -17.63
C LEU A 515 28.11 -17.54 -17.19
N TRP A 516 27.66 -18.40 -18.11
CA TRP A 516 26.56 -19.35 -17.87
C TRP A 516 27.03 -20.58 -17.11
N THR A 517 28.22 -21.12 -17.42
CA THR A 517 28.74 -22.34 -16.77
C THR A 517 29.30 -22.07 -15.38
N ASP A 518 29.98 -20.94 -15.17
CA ASP A 518 30.82 -20.72 -13.99
C ASP A 518 30.18 -19.80 -12.95
N TYR A 519 29.31 -18.87 -13.38
CA TYR A 519 28.75 -17.82 -12.52
C TYR A 519 27.23 -17.92 -12.35
N ILE A 520 26.46 -17.92 -13.44
CA ILE A 520 24.99 -18.01 -13.37
C ILE A 520 24.56 -19.41 -12.93
N LYS A 521 25.14 -20.45 -13.56
CA LYS A 521 25.11 -21.85 -13.12
C LYS A 521 23.71 -22.34 -12.70
N VAL A 522 22.77 -22.23 -13.64
CA VAL A 522 21.39 -22.72 -13.47
C VAL A 522 21.34 -24.19 -13.88
N GLU A 523 20.91 -25.06 -12.96
CA GLU A 523 20.97 -26.52 -13.15
C GLU A 523 20.13 -26.99 -14.35
N ALA A 524 18.90 -26.48 -14.51
CA ALA A 524 18.06 -26.88 -15.65
C ALA A 524 18.59 -26.41 -17.02
N PHE A 525 19.60 -25.53 -17.04
CA PHE A 525 20.25 -25.07 -18.27
C PHE A 525 21.44 -25.95 -18.68
N GLN A 526 21.80 -26.95 -17.86
CA GLN A 526 22.97 -27.77 -18.12
C GLN A 526 22.86 -28.49 -19.48
N GLY A 527 23.90 -28.34 -20.29
CA GLY A 527 23.96 -28.81 -21.68
C GLY A 527 23.47 -27.80 -22.71
N ARG A 528 22.99 -26.62 -22.28
CA ARG A 528 22.51 -25.53 -23.16
C ARG A 528 23.31 -24.24 -23.01
N GLU A 529 24.28 -24.15 -22.12
CA GLU A 529 25.00 -22.92 -21.76
C GLU A 529 25.64 -22.24 -22.98
N ALA A 530 26.33 -23.03 -23.83
CA ALA A 530 26.92 -22.53 -25.08
C ALA A 530 25.84 -21.98 -26.04
N SER A 531 24.72 -22.69 -26.17
CA SER A 531 23.59 -22.30 -27.03
C SER A 531 22.88 -21.06 -26.49
N ILE A 532 22.74 -20.93 -25.17
CA ILE A 532 22.21 -19.75 -24.49
C ILE A 532 23.12 -18.55 -24.77
N ALA A 533 24.42 -18.69 -24.54
CA ALA A 533 25.38 -17.63 -24.82
C ALA A 533 25.31 -17.19 -26.29
N ALA A 534 25.25 -18.13 -27.23
CA ALA A 534 25.11 -17.84 -28.65
C ALA A 534 23.77 -17.15 -28.99
N MET A 535 22.66 -17.60 -28.40
CA MET A 535 21.34 -16.98 -28.58
C MET A 535 21.33 -15.52 -28.14
N ILE A 536 21.96 -15.22 -27.00
CA ILE A 536 22.04 -13.87 -26.47
C ILE A 536 22.95 -12.99 -27.34
N ASP A 537 24.09 -13.50 -27.82
CA ASP A 537 24.95 -12.76 -28.76
C ASP A 537 24.19 -12.41 -30.05
N TYR A 538 23.49 -13.38 -30.65
CA TYR A 538 22.63 -13.17 -31.81
C TYR A 538 21.56 -12.11 -31.54
N SER A 539 20.89 -12.21 -30.39
CA SER A 539 19.81 -11.30 -29.99
C SER A 539 20.28 -9.86 -29.83
N CYS A 540 21.44 -9.67 -29.19
CA CYS A 540 22.06 -8.37 -29.04
C CYS A 540 22.51 -7.81 -30.39
N GLU A 541 23.19 -8.60 -31.22
CA GLU A 541 23.67 -8.17 -32.54
C GLU A 541 22.52 -7.70 -33.43
N LEU A 542 21.45 -8.49 -33.52
CA LEU A 542 20.28 -8.15 -34.32
C LEU A 542 19.62 -6.85 -33.83
N THR A 543 19.47 -6.71 -32.51
CA THR A 543 18.87 -5.52 -31.89
C THR A 543 19.72 -4.27 -32.11
N ILE A 544 21.05 -4.38 -32.00
CA ILE A 544 22.00 -3.29 -32.24
C ILE A 544 21.91 -2.79 -33.69
N ARG A 545 21.86 -3.71 -34.65
CA ARG A 545 21.74 -3.39 -36.09
C ARG A 545 20.42 -2.70 -36.39
N LEU A 546 19.33 -3.24 -35.85
CA LEU A 546 18.01 -2.66 -36.00
C LEU A 546 17.96 -1.24 -35.41
N LEU A 547 18.37 -1.05 -34.15
CA LEU A 547 18.39 0.28 -33.53
C LEU A 547 19.25 1.28 -34.30
N THR A 548 20.41 0.84 -34.80
CA THR A 548 21.30 1.67 -35.63
C THR A 548 20.61 2.11 -36.92
N ALA A 549 19.93 1.19 -37.61
CA ALA A 549 19.19 1.49 -38.84
C ALA A 549 18.03 2.46 -38.58
N LEU A 550 17.28 2.26 -37.48
CA LEU A 550 16.17 3.12 -37.09
C LEU A 550 16.63 4.54 -36.71
N LEU A 551 17.75 4.66 -35.98
CA LEU A 551 18.34 5.95 -35.62
C LEU A 551 18.89 6.71 -36.84
N ALA A 552 19.35 5.98 -37.86
CA ALA A 552 19.82 6.57 -39.12
C ALA A 552 18.66 6.98 -40.05
N ASP A 553 17.58 6.21 -40.08
CA ASP A 553 16.39 6.45 -40.90
C ASP A 553 15.12 6.18 -40.11
N GLU A 554 14.52 7.24 -39.58
CA GLU A 554 13.31 7.13 -38.78
C GLU A 554 12.10 6.63 -39.57
N THR A 555 12.11 6.71 -40.91
CA THR A 555 10.97 6.21 -41.72
C THR A 555 10.79 4.70 -41.59
N LYS A 556 11.85 3.99 -41.20
CA LYS A 556 11.85 2.55 -40.90
C LYS A 556 11.18 2.21 -39.57
N LEU A 557 10.98 3.16 -38.66
CA LEU A 557 10.31 2.88 -37.39
C LEU A 557 8.78 2.77 -37.58
N THR A 558 8.34 1.62 -38.07
CA THR A 558 6.93 1.23 -38.28
C THR A 558 6.68 -0.20 -37.78
N ALA A 559 5.43 -0.52 -37.45
CA ALA A 559 5.07 -1.87 -37.00
C ALA A 559 5.36 -2.94 -38.06
N GLU A 560 5.14 -2.64 -39.34
CA GLU A 560 5.43 -3.55 -40.46
C GLU A 560 6.92 -3.82 -40.60
N TYR A 561 7.75 -2.78 -40.58
CA TYR A 561 9.20 -2.92 -40.69
C TYR A 561 9.78 -3.75 -39.53
N LEU A 562 9.35 -3.47 -38.30
CA LEU A 562 9.75 -4.26 -37.11
C LEU A 562 9.27 -5.71 -37.21
N ARG A 563 8.03 -5.94 -37.66
CA ARG A 563 7.50 -7.30 -37.82
C ARG A 563 8.35 -8.10 -38.79
N ASP A 564 8.66 -7.53 -39.95
CA ASP A 564 9.28 -8.26 -41.04
C ASP A 564 10.80 -8.44 -40.87
N ASN A 565 11.50 -7.45 -40.31
CA ASN A 565 12.95 -7.47 -40.12
C ASN A 565 13.42 -7.95 -38.74
N PHE A 566 12.51 -8.14 -37.77
CA PHE A 566 12.86 -8.50 -36.40
C PHE A 566 11.96 -9.60 -35.84
N VAL A 567 10.67 -9.32 -35.63
CA VAL A 567 9.76 -10.24 -34.89
C VAL A 567 9.60 -11.58 -35.61
N LEU A 568 9.34 -11.55 -36.92
CA LEU A 568 9.13 -12.74 -37.76
C LEU A 568 10.30 -13.06 -38.69
N ALA A 569 11.23 -12.12 -38.93
CA ALA A 569 12.38 -12.29 -39.82
C ALA A 569 12.02 -12.99 -41.15
N ASN A 570 10.99 -12.48 -41.85
CA ASN A 570 10.34 -13.20 -42.95
C ASN A 570 11.28 -13.34 -44.17
N SER A 571 11.65 -14.59 -44.50
CA SER A 571 12.59 -14.93 -45.57
C SER A 571 12.03 -14.79 -46.98
N THR A 572 10.72 -14.56 -47.14
CA THR A 572 10.05 -14.41 -48.45
C THR A 572 9.87 -12.96 -48.89
N ALA A 573 10.10 -12.00 -48.01
CA ALA A 573 10.04 -10.59 -48.36
C ALA A 573 11.39 -10.14 -48.94
N THR A 574 11.36 -9.18 -49.85
CA THR A 574 12.53 -8.35 -50.25
C THR A 574 13.08 -7.50 -49.08
N ALA A 575 12.82 -7.89 -47.82
CA ALA A 575 12.78 -7.05 -46.61
C ALA A 575 13.36 -7.75 -45.37
N ASN A 576 14.39 -8.58 -45.50
CA ASN A 576 15.25 -8.98 -44.38
C ASN A 576 16.59 -8.25 -44.51
N GLU A 577 16.60 -6.96 -44.16
CA GLU A 577 17.76 -6.06 -44.35
C GLU A 577 19.01 -6.57 -43.60
N PHE A 578 18.82 -7.38 -42.56
CA PHE A 578 19.89 -7.83 -41.68
C PHE A 578 20.30 -9.29 -41.90
N ASN A 579 19.72 -10.01 -42.87
CA ASN A 579 19.92 -11.46 -43.05
C ASN A 579 19.67 -12.27 -41.76
N ALA A 580 18.68 -11.85 -40.95
CA ALA A 580 18.27 -12.56 -39.74
C ALA A 580 17.67 -13.91 -40.12
N THR A 581 18.29 -15.01 -39.68
CA THR A 581 17.86 -16.38 -40.04
C THR A 581 16.94 -17.02 -39.01
N ILE A 582 16.86 -16.43 -37.80
CA ILE A 582 16.01 -16.91 -36.70
C ILE A 582 15.08 -15.78 -36.25
N PRO A 583 13.74 -15.95 -36.29
CA PRO A 583 12.80 -14.92 -35.85
C PRO A 583 12.98 -14.55 -34.38
N TYR A 584 12.81 -13.27 -34.02
CA TYR A 584 12.92 -12.86 -32.61
C TYR A 584 11.82 -13.47 -31.72
N THR A 585 10.70 -13.88 -32.31
CA THR A 585 9.66 -14.67 -31.61
C THR A 585 10.23 -15.97 -31.04
N HIS A 586 11.18 -16.61 -31.73
CA HIS A 586 11.82 -17.83 -31.23
C HIS A 586 12.70 -17.56 -30.01
N VAL A 587 13.43 -16.45 -30.02
CA VAL A 587 14.25 -16.01 -28.87
C VAL A 587 13.36 -15.73 -27.66
N MET A 588 12.25 -15.00 -27.84
CA MET A 588 11.31 -14.72 -26.75
C MET A 588 10.72 -16.01 -26.18
N ILE A 589 10.30 -16.94 -27.03
CA ILE A 589 9.77 -18.24 -26.61
C ILE A 589 10.84 -19.06 -25.87
N ALA A 590 12.06 -19.14 -26.40
CA ALA A 590 13.15 -19.89 -25.78
C ALA A 590 13.51 -19.36 -24.39
N THR A 591 13.67 -18.04 -24.25
CA THR A 591 13.97 -17.39 -22.97
C THR A 591 12.86 -17.61 -21.93
N PHE A 592 11.59 -17.47 -22.31
CA PHE A 592 10.47 -17.75 -21.40
C PHE A 592 10.34 -19.24 -21.06
N PHE A 593 10.59 -20.14 -22.01
CA PHE A 593 10.54 -21.58 -21.79
C PHE A 593 11.63 -22.02 -20.81
N LEU A 594 12.87 -21.52 -20.96
CA LEU A 594 13.97 -21.81 -20.05
C LEU A 594 13.66 -21.34 -18.63
N ILE A 595 13.09 -20.14 -18.45
CA ILE A 595 12.63 -19.65 -17.13
C ILE A 595 11.57 -20.60 -16.55
N GLY A 596 10.59 -21.02 -17.35
CA GLY A 596 9.55 -21.95 -16.92
C GLY A 596 10.10 -23.33 -16.53
N LEU A 597 11.07 -23.83 -17.30
CA LEU A 597 11.75 -25.10 -17.06
C LEU A 597 12.52 -25.08 -15.73
N GLU A 598 13.31 -24.03 -15.49
CA GLU A 598 14.04 -23.86 -14.23
C GLU A 598 13.06 -23.69 -13.05
N THR A 599 12.00 -22.90 -13.21
CA THR A 599 10.99 -22.71 -12.17
C THR A 599 10.34 -24.04 -11.77
N ALA A 600 9.92 -24.85 -12.75
CA ALA A 600 9.31 -26.14 -12.50
C ALA A 600 10.31 -27.16 -11.90
N TYR A 601 11.57 -27.13 -12.35
CA TYR A 601 12.62 -28.00 -11.83
C TYR A 601 13.00 -27.67 -10.39
N SER A 602 13.22 -26.39 -10.08
CA SER A 602 13.51 -25.91 -8.73
C SER A 602 12.34 -26.19 -7.78
N LEU A 603 11.10 -25.96 -8.23
CA LEU A 603 9.88 -26.31 -7.49
C LEU A 603 9.85 -27.79 -7.13
N GLN A 604 10.03 -28.67 -8.11
CA GLN A 604 9.96 -30.11 -7.87
C GLN A 604 11.09 -30.59 -6.96
N THR A 605 12.32 -30.14 -7.21
CA THR A 605 13.49 -30.52 -6.42
C THR A 605 13.30 -30.11 -4.96
N TRP A 606 12.77 -28.91 -4.73
CA TRP A 606 12.46 -28.41 -3.41
C TRP A 606 11.32 -29.17 -2.72
N LEU A 607 10.21 -29.45 -3.42
CA LEU A 607 9.04 -30.11 -2.81
C LEU A 607 9.22 -31.61 -2.59
N ASN A 608 10.09 -32.28 -3.36
CA ASN A 608 10.39 -33.71 -3.21
C ASN A 608 11.03 -34.08 -1.85
N GLN A 609 11.47 -33.10 -1.07
CA GLN A 609 11.96 -33.34 0.29
C GLN A 609 10.82 -33.55 1.32
N TYR A 610 9.56 -33.34 0.91
CA TYR A 610 8.38 -33.45 1.76
C TYR A 610 7.45 -34.56 1.27
N ASP A 611 6.76 -35.22 2.20
CA ASP A 611 5.69 -36.18 1.90
C ASP A 611 4.35 -35.44 1.82
N ILE A 612 3.95 -35.06 0.60
CA ILE A 612 2.79 -34.18 0.34
C ILE A 612 1.68 -34.99 -0.32
N ASP A 613 0.52 -35.06 0.33
CA ASP A 613 -0.72 -35.48 -0.31
C ASP A 613 -1.35 -34.31 -1.07
N TRP A 614 -1.04 -34.20 -2.36
CA TRP A 614 -1.55 -33.14 -3.22
C TRP A 614 -3.08 -33.12 -3.37
N SER A 615 -3.76 -34.24 -3.10
CA SER A 615 -5.23 -34.28 -3.15
C SER A 615 -5.90 -33.50 -2.02
N THR A 616 -5.16 -33.24 -0.94
CA THR A 616 -5.64 -32.49 0.24
C THR A 616 -4.88 -31.21 0.51
N ALA A 617 -3.70 -31.02 -0.08
CA ALA A 617 -2.86 -29.83 0.08
C ALA A 617 -3.63 -28.52 -0.23
N MET A 618 -3.24 -27.45 0.45
CA MET A 618 -3.75 -26.09 0.22
C MET A 618 -2.82 -25.36 -0.74
N VAL A 619 -3.38 -24.65 -1.73
CA VAL A 619 -2.59 -23.75 -2.57
C VAL A 619 -3.19 -22.34 -2.53
N LEU A 620 -2.37 -21.37 -2.18
CA LEU A 620 -2.74 -19.96 -2.14
C LEU A 620 -1.78 -19.15 -3.01
N ILE A 621 -2.32 -18.38 -3.93
CA ILE A 621 -1.55 -17.42 -4.74
C ILE A 621 -2.00 -16.03 -4.32
N THR A 622 -1.09 -15.19 -3.83
CA THR A 622 -1.45 -13.96 -3.11
C THR A 622 -0.60 -12.76 -3.55
N GLY A 623 -1.20 -11.58 -3.46
CA GLY A 623 -0.59 -10.31 -3.87
C GLY A 623 -0.65 -10.02 -5.37
N GLN A 624 -0.14 -8.84 -5.73
CA GLN A 624 -0.04 -8.41 -7.13
C GLN A 624 1.12 -9.12 -7.83
N ILE A 625 0.82 -9.83 -8.91
CA ILE A 625 1.84 -10.48 -9.74
C ILE A 625 2.05 -9.66 -11.02
N GLY A 626 3.14 -8.91 -11.06
CA GLY A 626 3.45 -8.05 -12.21
C GLY A 626 2.51 -6.84 -12.27
N ARG A 627 1.62 -6.80 -13.26
CA ARG A 627 0.65 -5.70 -13.44
C ARG A 627 -0.58 -5.90 -12.55
N PRO A 628 -1.31 -4.83 -12.15
CA PRO A 628 -2.48 -4.96 -11.29
C PRO A 628 -3.60 -5.88 -11.80
N THR A 629 -3.67 -6.09 -13.12
CA THR A 629 -4.67 -6.93 -13.78
C THR A 629 -4.21 -8.36 -14.02
N ALA A 630 -2.92 -8.66 -13.85
CA ALA A 630 -2.33 -9.92 -14.28
C ALA A 630 -2.45 -11.03 -13.23
N GLY A 631 -2.54 -12.29 -13.67
CA GLY A 631 -2.51 -13.44 -12.77
C GLY A 631 -3.75 -13.62 -11.90
N VAL A 632 -4.89 -13.03 -12.28
CA VAL A 632 -6.11 -13.01 -11.45
C VAL A 632 -7.06 -14.20 -11.66
N THR A 633 -6.75 -15.11 -12.60
CA THR A 633 -7.49 -16.35 -12.84
C THR A 633 -6.52 -17.52 -13.02
N LEU A 634 -7.01 -18.77 -12.91
CA LEU A 634 -6.18 -19.97 -13.09
C LEU A 634 -5.49 -20.01 -14.46
N SER A 635 -6.21 -19.71 -15.55
CA SER A 635 -5.66 -19.73 -16.92
C SER A 635 -4.76 -18.54 -17.25
N THR A 636 -4.68 -17.53 -16.38
CA THR A 636 -3.87 -16.33 -16.59
C THR A 636 -2.75 -16.17 -15.56
N ASN A 637 -2.61 -17.12 -14.63
CA ASN A 637 -1.61 -17.09 -13.57
C ASN A 637 -0.52 -18.14 -13.83
N THR A 638 0.70 -17.65 -14.05
CA THR A 638 1.84 -18.51 -14.40
C THR A 638 2.16 -19.55 -13.36
N MET A 639 2.00 -19.26 -12.06
CA MET A 639 2.25 -20.26 -11.02
C MET A 639 1.12 -21.27 -10.91
N ALA A 640 -0.14 -20.85 -11.07
CA ALA A 640 -1.26 -21.80 -11.15
C ALA A 640 -1.08 -22.77 -12.32
N GLN A 641 -0.66 -22.26 -13.48
CA GLN A 641 -0.31 -23.06 -14.66
C GLN A 641 0.84 -24.04 -14.38
N VAL A 642 1.93 -23.58 -13.76
CA VAL A 642 3.04 -24.47 -13.39
C VAL A 642 2.57 -25.56 -12.42
N PHE A 643 1.82 -25.20 -11.37
CA PHE A 643 1.34 -26.17 -10.37
C PHE A 643 0.44 -27.23 -10.99
N THR A 644 -0.53 -26.82 -11.81
CA THR A 644 -1.46 -27.74 -12.48
C THR A 644 -0.76 -28.62 -13.52
N ALA A 645 0.31 -28.12 -14.16
CA ALA A 645 1.06 -28.88 -15.16
C ALA A 645 2.12 -29.84 -14.56
N SER A 646 2.60 -29.62 -13.33
CA SER A 646 3.72 -30.39 -12.77
C SER A 646 3.50 -31.05 -11.41
N LEU A 647 2.42 -30.77 -10.68
CA LEU A 647 2.13 -31.38 -9.38
C LEU A 647 1.04 -32.46 -9.50
N PRO A 648 1.40 -33.75 -9.62
CA PRO A 648 0.43 -34.81 -9.86
C PRO A 648 -0.51 -34.99 -8.66
N GLY A 649 -1.82 -35.01 -8.94
CA GLY A 649 -2.86 -35.20 -7.93
C GLY A 649 -3.29 -33.93 -7.19
N LEU A 650 -2.76 -32.75 -7.56
CA LEU A 650 -3.25 -31.48 -7.05
C LEU A 650 -4.67 -31.21 -7.54
N ASP A 651 -5.60 -31.07 -6.60
CA ASP A 651 -6.97 -30.68 -6.93
C ASP A 651 -7.03 -29.18 -7.27
N ILE A 652 -7.38 -28.87 -8.52
CA ILE A 652 -7.49 -27.50 -9.03
C ILE A 652 -8.48 -26.65 -8.23
N GLN A 653 -9.47 -27.25 -7.57
CA GLN A 653 -10.45 -26.55 -6.73
C GLN A 653 -9.85 -26.05 -5.41
N ARG A 654 -8.64 -26.48 -5.06
CA ARG A 654 -7.91 -26.10 -3.85
C ARG A 654 -6.88 -25.00 -4.10
N ILE A 655 -6.78 -24.52 -5.34
CA ILE A 655 -5.95 -23.37 -5.73
C ILE A 655 -6.79 -22.10 -5.63
N TYR A 656 -6.46 -21.25 -4.66
CA TYR A 656 -7.10 -19.94 -4.51
C TYR A 656 -6.16 -18.81 -4.91
N ILE A 657 -6.68 -17.88 -5.70
CA ILE A 657 -5.97 -16.67 -6.13
C ILE A 657 -6.58 -15.48 -5.40
N ALA A 658 -5.79 -14.82 -4.56
CA ALA A 658 -6.17 -13.68 -3.74
C ALA A 658 -5.25 -12.47 -4.04
N PRO A 659 -5.48 -11.72 -5.14
CA PRO A 659 -4.60 -10.63 -5.54
C PRO A 659 -4.50 -9.49 -4.52
N GLY A 660 -5.56 -9.28 -3.73
CA GLY A 660 -5.59 -8.33 -2.61
C GLY A 660 -5.23 -8.92 -1.24
N GLY A 661 -4.75 -10.18 -1.22
CA GLY A 661 -4.31 -10.86 -0.01
C GLY A 661 -2.91 -10.40 0.46
N PRO A 662 -2.49 -10.84 1.67
CA PRO A 662 -1.16 -10.55 2.21
C PRO A 662 -0.06 -11.04 1.24
N ALA A 663 0.95 -10.23 1.00
CA ALA A 663 2.06 -10.57 0.13
C ALA A 663 3.40 -10.29 0.83
N PRO A 664 3.93 -11.27 1.58
CA PRO A 664 5.19 -11.08 2.27
C PRO A 664 6.33 -10.88 1.25
N VAL A 665 7.17 -9.88 1.49
CA VAL A 665 8.41 -9.68 0.73
C VAL A 665 9.50 -10.50 1.41
N LEU A 666 10.05 -11.48 0.70
CA LEU A 666 11.01 -12.43 1.25
C LEU A 666 12.42 -12.11 0.76
N ALA A 667 13.31 -11.75 1.68
CA ALA A 667 14.74 -11.64 1.41
C ALA A 667 15.53 -12.16 2.60
N ASN A 668 16.25 -13.29 2.43
CA ASN A 668 17.07 -13.93 3.47
C ASN A 668 16.36 -14.10 4.82
N THR A 669 15.23 -14.79 4.80
CA THR A 669 14.35 -14.94 5.97
C THR A 669 14.62 -16.24 6.74
N SER A 670 14.57 -16.17 8.07
CA SER A 670 14.62 -17.36 8.93
C SER A 670 13.29 -18.11 8.92
N ALA A 671 13.31 -19.40 9.31
CA ALA A 671 12.09 -20.19 9.51
C ALA A 671 11.13 -19.51 10.50
N ASP A 672 11.66 -18.94 11.60
CA ASP A 672 10.88 -18.19 12.59
C ASP A 672 10.12 -17.01 11.97
N TYR A 673 10.74 -16.29 11.02
CA TYR A 673 10.08 -15.18 10.34
C TYR A 673 8.98 -15.68 9.39
N LEU A 674 9.23 -16.74 8.63
CA LEU A 674 8.25 -17.34 7.73
C LEU A 674 7.02 -17.88 8.49
N GLN A 675 7.21 -18.44 9.70
CA GLN A 675 6.13 -18.93 10.55
C GLN A 675 5.14 -17.81 10.93
N THR A 676 5.59 -16.56 11.03
CA THR A 676 4.71 -15.44 11.43
C THR A 676 3.57 -15.18 10.44
N PHE A 677 3.73 -15.55 9.17
CA PHE A 677 2.71 -15.37 8.12
C PHE A 677 1.72 -16.53 8.02
N GLU A 678 2.05 -17.70 8.57
CA GLU A 678 1.23 -18.90 8.41
C GLU A 678 -0.22 -18.72 8.90
N PRO A 679 -0.48 -18.13 10.10
CA PRO A 679 -1.84 -17.97 10.58
C PRO A 679 -2.71 -17.11 9.66
N GLU A 680 -2.16 -16.02 9.11
CA GLU A 680 -2.90 -15.12 8.21
C GLU A 680 -3.18 -15.80 6.86
N LEU A 681 -2.17 -16.45 6.26
CA LEU A 681 -2.29 -17.13 4.96
C LEU A 681 -3.23 -18.34 5.03
N ARG A 682 -3.06 -19.18 6.04
CA ARG A 682 -3.92 -20.35 6.26
C ARG A 682 -5.33 -19.93 6.66
N GLY A 683 -5.47 -18.87 7.46
CA GLY A 683 -6.76 -18.28 7.81
C GLY A 683 -7.53 -17.78 6.58
N LEU A 684 -6.84 -17.09 5.67
CA LEU A 684 -7.40 -16.63 4.40
C LEU A 684 -7.90 -17.80 3.55
N TRP A 685 -7.06 -18.81 3.32
CA TRP A 685 -7.46 -20.01 2.57
C TRP A 685 -8.65 -20.73 3.21
N SER A 686 -8.59 -20.95 4.54
CA SER A 686 -9.63 -21.67 5.30
C SER A 686 -10.97 -20.95 5.26
N SER A 687 -10.97 -19.62 5.32
CA SER A 687 -12.20 -18.82 5.27
C SER A 687 -12.89 -18.88 3.91
N MET A 688 -12.12 -18.93 2.81
CA MET A 688 -12.69 -19.12 1.47
C MET A 688 -13.22 -20.55 1.29
N ASN A 689 -12.46 -21.55 1.74
CA ASN A 689 -12.84 -22.96 1.62
C ASN A 689 -14.09 -23.29 2.47
N SER A 690 -14.21 -22.73 3.68
CA SER A 690 -15.35 -22.96 4.57
C SER A 690 -16.67 -22.53 3.91
N MET A 691 -16.66 -21.35 3.28
CA MET A 691 -17.80 -20.79 2.57
C MET A 691 -18.12 -21.54 1.28
N ALA A 692 -17.10 -21.87 0.48
CA ALA A 692 -17.29 -22.64 -0.75
C ALA A 692 -17.90 -24.03 -0.47
N GLY A 693 -17.46 -24.69 0.62
CA GLY A 693 -17.94 -26.01 1.03
C GLY A 693 -19.43 -26.08 1.40
N LEU A 694 -20.06 -24.94 1.73
CA LEU A 694 -21.50 -24.88 2.02
C LEU A 694 -22.35 -25.13 0.78
N GLY A 695 -21.87 -24.76 -0.42
CA GLY A 695 -22.67 -24.81 -1.65
C GLY A 695 -23.21 -26.21 -1.97
N GLY A 696 -22.35 -27.24 -1.92
CA GLY A 696 -22.75 -28.62 -2.19
C GLY A 696 -23.75 -29.16 -1.17
N GLN A 697 -23.63 -28.76 0.11
CA GLN A 697 -24.55 -29.17 1.17
C GLN A 697 -25.91 -28.48 1.04
N MET A 698 -25.91 -27.17 0.79
CA MET A 698 -27.11 -26.34 0.69
C MET A 698 -27.95 -26.67 -0.56
N PHE A 699 -27.28 -27.05 -1.66
CA PHE A 699 -27.92 -27.28 -2.97
C PHE A 699 -27.80 -28.73 -3.44
N ALA A 700 -27.78 -29.68 -2.49
CA ALA A 700 -27.78 -31.10 -2.81
C ALA A 700 -28.94 -31.47 -3.77
N GLY A 701 -28.63 -32.20 -4.84
CA GLY A 701 -29.58 -32.56 -5.89
C GLY A 701 -29.57 -31.65 -7.13
N TYR A 702 -28.82 -30.54 -7.09
CA TYR A 702 -28.52 -29.71 -8.27
C TYR A 702 -27.12 -30.03 -8.82
N PRO A 703 -26.84 -29.74 -10.11
CA PRO A 703 -25.52 -29.94 -10.69
C PRO A 703 -24.43 -29.16 -9.91
N PRO A 704 -23.29 -29.80 -9.56
CA PRO A 704 -22.22 -29.12 -8.85
C PRO A 704 -21.46 -28.15 -9.77
N TYR A 705 -20.84 -27.13 -9.17
CA TYR A 705 -19.83 -26.33 -9.85
C TYR A 705 -18.59 -27.19 -10.14
N MET A 706 -18.04 -27.06 -11.34
CA MET A 706 -16.82 -27.74 -11.76
C MET A 706 -15.90 -26.73 -12.46
N VAL A 707 -14.63 -26.71 -12.06
CA VAL A 707 -13.60 -25.95 -12.77
C VAL A 707 -13.23 -26.72 -14.04
N VAL A 708 -13.07 -26.03 -15.16
CA VAL A 708 -12.59 -26.63 -16.41
C VAL A 708 -11.10 -26.94 -16.27
N GLU A 709 -10.72 -28.21 -16.39
CA GLU A 709 -9.33 -28.67 -16.21
C GLU A 709 -8.43 -28.40 -17.42
N ASP A 710 -8.98 -28.38 -18.64
CA ASP A 710 -8.21 -28.09 -19.87
C ASP A 710 -8.98 -27.11 -20.77
N PRO A 711 -8.72 -25.80 -20.65
CA PRO A 711 -9.38 -24.78 -21.46
C PRO A 711 -8.70 -24.55 -22.82
N ASN A 712 -7.62 -25.26 -23.17
CA ASN A 712 -6.74 -24.90 -24.28
C ASN A 712 -7.30 -25.34 -25.65
N PRO A 713 -7.70 -24.43 -26.56
CA PRO A 713 -8.22 -24.81 -27.87
C PRO A 713 -7.12 -25.28 -28.84
N VAL A 714 -7.41 -26.29 -29.65
CA VAL A 714 -6.57 -26.64 -30.81
C VAL A 714 -6.87 -25.67 -31.96
N ILE A 715 -5.84 -25.03 -32.52
CA ILE A 715 -5.97 -24.04 -33.59
C ILE A 715 -5.37 -24.52 -34.92
N ASN A 716 -5.76 -23.89 -36.02
CA ASN A 716 -5.19 -24.12 -37.35
C ASN A 716 -5.28 -22.85 -38.21
N SER A 717 -4.86 -22.91 -39.47
CA SER A 717 -4.83 -21.77 -40.38
C SER A 717 -6.20 -21.13 -40.68
N SER A 718 -7.32 -21.78 -40.34
CA SER A 718 -8.67 -21.23 -40.45
C SER A 718 -9.18 -20.59 -39.16
N THR A 719 -8.45 -20.71 -38.04
CA THR A 719 -8.79 -20.05 -36.78
C THR A 719 -8.66 -18.53 -36.93
N VAL A 720 -9.73 -17.80 -36.62
CA VAL A 720 -9.78 -16.34 -36.75
C VAL A 720 -9.53 -15.61 -35.42
N SER A 721 -9.88 -16.25 -34.30
CA SER A 721 -9.73 -15.70 -32.95
C SER A 721 -9.64 -16.81 -31.92
N VAL A 722 -8.98 -16.53 -30.80
CA VAL A 722 -8.89 -17.41 -29.62
C VAL A 722 -9.32 -16.64 -28.37
N SER A 723 -9.87 -17.35 -27.38
CA SER A 723 -10.26 -16.78 -26.08
C SER A 723 -9.36 -17.23 -24.92
N GLU A 724 -8.62 -18.33 -25.11
CA GLU A 724 -7.71 -18.95 -24.15
C GLU A 724 -6.45 -19.41 -24.90
N MET A 725 -5.38 -19.74 -24.17
CA MET A 725 -4.11 -20.17 -24.76
C MET A 725 -4.28 -21.41 -25.65
N PRO A 726 -3.85 -21.40 -26.93
CA PRO A 726 -3.91 -22.58 -27.78
C PRO A 726 -3.20 -23.80 -27.18
N ALA A 727 -3.69 -25.02 -27.44
CA ALA A 727 -2.94 -26.23 -27.12
C ALA A 727 -1.70 -26.35 -28.02
N LEU A 728 -0.59 -26.85 -27.50
CA LEU A 728 0.64 -27.07 -28.26
C LEU A 728 0.75 -28.55 -28.65
N SER A 729 0.99 -28.81 -29.93
CA SER A 729 1.20 -30.18 -30.45
C SER A 729 2.64 -30.69 -30.26
N GLY A 730 3.58 -29.80 -29.92
CA GLY A 730 4.99 -30.12 -29.73
C GLY A 730 5.88 -28.87 -29.79
N PRO A 731 7.21 -29.04 -29.65
CA PRO A 731 8.15 -27.92 -29.58
C PRO A 731 8.32 -27.14 -30.89
N ASP A 732 7.91 -27.72 -32.03
CA ASP A 732 7.98 -27.09 -33.36
C ASP A 732 6.64 -26.48 -33.82
N ASP A 733 5.62 -26.44 -32.95
CA ASP A 733 4.30 -25.85 -33.25
C ASP A 733 4.35 -24.31 -33.21
N TRP A 734 5.13 -23.73 -34.12
CA TRP A 734 5.35 -22.28 -34.19
C TRP A 734 4.08 -21.48 -34.49
N PHE A 735 3.06 -22.11 -35.09
CA PHE A 735 1.78 -21.45 -35.29
C PHE A 735 1.10 -21.18 -33.94
N SER A 736 0.97 -22.21 -33.10
CA SER A 736 0.38 -22.09 -31.77
C SER A 736 1.27 -21.31 -30.79
N LEU A 737 2.59 -21.50 -30.81
CA LEU A 737 3.54 -20.73 -29.98
C LEU A 737 3.49 -19.23 -30.29
N THR A 738 3.41 -18.86 -31.57
CA THR A 738 3.28 -17.45 -31.97
C THR A 738 1.94 -16.86 -31.55
N ASP A 739 0.85 -17.63 -31.68
CA ASP A 739 -0.47 -17.17 -31.24
C ASP A 739 -0.54 -17.01 -29.71
N ARG A 740 0.05 -17.93 -28.93
CA ARG A 740 0.21 -17.76 -27.47
C ARG A 740 0.98 -16.48 -27.10
N MET A 741 2.04 -16.14 -27.82
CA MET A 741 2.77 -14.88 -27.64
C MET A 741 1.87 -13.66 -27.90
N ARG A 742 1.00 -13.75 -28.90
CA ARG A 742 0.01 -12.70 -29.19
C ARG A 742 -1.01 -12.58 -28.06
N VAL A 743 -1.53 -13.71 -27.55
CA VAL A 743 -2.48 -13.71 -26.42
C VAL A 743 -1.88 -13.02 -25.20
N VAL A 744 -0.63 -13.33 -24.80
CA VAL A 744 -0.03 -12.67 -23.61
C VAL A 744 0.25 -11.17 -23.80
N LEU A 745 0.32 -10.69 -25.05
CA LEU A 745 0.51 -9.27 -25.35
C LEU A 745 -0.84 -8.52 -25.45
N GLU A 746 -1.91 -9.19 -25.87
CA GLU A 746 -3.24 -8.59 -26.04
C GLU A 746 -4.14 -8.73 -24.79
N ASP A 747 -4.03 -9.83 -24.04
CA ASP A 747 -4.79 -10.05 -22.80
C ASP A 747 -4.06 -9.44 -21.59
N VAL A 748 -4.59 -8.35 -21.06
CA VAL A 748 -4.05 -7.63 -19.90
C VAL A 748 -4.04 -8.46 -18.60
N ARG A 749 -4.71 -9.62 -18.58
CA ARG A 749 -4.66 -10.58 -17.46
C ARG A 749 -3.41 -11.46 -17.47
N GLN A 750 -2.68 -11.51 -18.59
CA GLN A 750 -1.53 -12.38 -18.76
C GLN A 750 -0.20 -11.69 -18.40
N LEU A 751 0.78 -12.51 -18.06
CA LEU A 751 2.20 -12.13 -18.03
C LEU A 751 2.87 -12.62 -19.31
N LEU A 752 3.94 -11.95 -19.75
CA LEU A 752 4.64 -12.30 -20.99
C LEU A 752 5.12 -13.76 -21.00
N SER A 753 5.66 -14.26 -19.89
CA SER A 753 6.12 -15.65 -19.79
C SER A 753 4.97 -16.68 -19.80
N GLY A 754 3.72 -16.25 -19.56
CA GLY A 754 2.53 -17.10 -19.59
C GLY A 754 2.27 -17.81 -20.92
N CYS A 755 2.98 -17.44 -21.99
CA CYS A 755 2.85 -18.10 -23.28
C CYS A 755 3.44 -19.52 -23.31
N VAL A 756 4.35 -19.89 -22.40
CA VAL A 756 5.04 -21.20 -22.47
C VAL A 756 5.43 -21.83 -21.13
N VAL A 757 5.24 -21.15 -19.99
CA VAL A 757 5.63 -21.70 -18.68
C VAL A 757 4.84 -22.95 -18.28
N ASP A 758 3.56 -23.01 -18.66
CA ASP A 758 2.70 -24.20 -18.53
C ASP A 758 3.30 -25.39 -19.29
N TYR A 759 3.69 -25.14 -20.55
CA TYR A 759 4.24 -26.15 -21.44
C TYR A 759 5.63 -26.61 -20.98
N ALA A 760 6.48 -25.70 -20.48
CA ALA A 760 7.77 -26.07 -19.91
C ALA A 760 7.61 -26.99 -18.69
N ALA A 761 6.68 -26.67 -17.79
CA ALA A 761 6.36 -27.48 -16.62
C ALA A 761 5.79 -28.86 -17.01
N GLN A 762 4.87 -28.88 -17.98
CA GLN A 762 4.30 -30.12 -18.53
C GLN A 762 5.38 -31.01 -19.17
N GLN A 763 6.24 -30.44 -20.03
CA GLN A 763 7.30 -31.21 -20.69
C GLN A 763 8.28 -31.79 -19.68
N LEU A 764 8.62 -31.04 -18.63
CA LEU A 764 9.45 -31.55 -17.54
C LEU A 764 8.78 -32.75 -16.84
N TYR A 765 7.50 -32.62 -16.49
CA TYR A 765 6.71 -33.68 -15.86
C TYR A 765 6.64 -34.95 -16.73
N GLU A 766 6.25 -34.81 -18.00
CA GLU A 766 6.11 -35.93 -18.96
C GLU A 766 7.43 -36.68 -19.20
N HIS A 767 8.56 -36.01 -19.03
CA HIS A 767 9.90 -36.62 -19.15
C HIS A 767 10.47 -37.09 -17.80
N GLY A 768 9.63 -37.25 -16.78
CA GLY A 768 10.01 -37.78 -15.47
C GLY A 768 10.92 -36.84 -14.69
N PHE A 769 10.67 -35.54 -14.79
CA PHE A 769 11.46 -34.46 -14.17
C PHE A 769 12.94 -34.43 -14.59
N ASN A 770 13.25 -34.96 -15.77
CA ASN A 770 14.60 -34.94 -16.32
C ASN A 770 14.72 -33.86 -17.41
N TYR A 771 15.24 -32.69 -17.03
CA TYR A 771 15.39 -31.53 -17.92
C TYR A 771 16.31 -31.79 -19.12
N SER A 772 17.20 -32.79 -19.06
CA SER A 772 18.09 -33.16 -20.19
C SER A 772 17.35 -33.86 -21.34
N LYS A 773 16.13 -34.37 -21.10
CA LYS A 773 15.29 -35.01 -22.12
C LYS A 773 14.24 -34.07 -22.71
N VAL A 774 13.98 -32.94 -22.06
CA VAL A 774 13.04 -31.91 -22.53
C VAL A 774 13.62 -31.24 -23.77
N VAL A 775 12.82 -31.01 -24.81
CA VAL A 775 13.20 -30.20 -25.97
C VAL A 775 12.69 -28.78 -25.78
N ALA A 776 13.60 -27.81 -25.68
CA ALA A 776 13.29 -26.40 -25.48
C ALA A 776 13.03 -25.69 -26.83
N PRO A 777 11.80 -25.22 -27.10
CA PRO A 777 11.46 -24.53 -28.35
C PRO A 777 12.32 -23.29 -28.57
N GLY A 778 12.78 -23.10 -29.80
CA GLY A 778 13.55 -21.91 -30.19
C GLY A 778 15.01 -21.91 -29.75
N ILE A 779 15.50 -22.94 -29.04
CA ILE A 779 16.93 -23.07 -28.70
C ILE A 779 17.51 -24.43 -29.07
N ASP A 780 16.81 -25.52 -28.78
CA ASP A 780 17.29 -26.85 -29.16
C ASP A 780 17.09 -27.06 -30.67
N GLY A 781 18.16 -27.47 -31.37
CA GLY A 781 18.16 -27.59 -32.84
C GLY A 781 18.45 -26.29 -33.59
N TYR A 782 18.69 -25.17 -32.91
CA TYR A 782 19.02 -23.88 -33.53
C TYR A 782 20.52 -23.57 -33.41
N ASN A 783 21.12 -23.12 -34.53
CA ASN A 783 22.53 -22.71 -34.55
C ASN A 783 22.65 -21.18 -34.51
N TYR A 784 22.56 -20.63 -33.30
CA TYR A 784 22.67 -19.19 -33.07
C TYR A 784 24.04 -18.61 -33.39
N SER A 785 25.12 -19.39 -33.28
CA SER A 785 26.47 -18.91 -33.65
C SER A 785 26.57 -18.63 -35.15
N SER A 786 26.04 -19.53 -35.99
CA SER A 786 25.95 -19.30 -37.43
C SER A 786 24.96 -18.19 -37.78
N ALA A 787 23.85 -18.06 -37.05
CA ALA A 787 22.90 -16.98 -37.24
C ALA A 787 23.52 -15.61 -36.90
N ALA A 788 24.28 -15.49 -35.80
CA ALA A 788 25.00 -14.26 -35.45
C ALA A 788 26.07 -13.92 -36.50
N ALA A 789 26.75 -14.93 -37.03
CA ALA A 789 27.71 -14.74 -38.11
C ALA A 789 27.06 -14.25 -39.42
N SER A 790 25.80 -14.62 -39.72
CA SER A 790 25.11 -14.13 -40.92
C SER A 790 24.65 -12.68 -40.80
N LEU A 791 24.50 -12.17 -39.56
CA LEU A 791 24.24 -10.76 -39.32
C LEU A 791 25.50 -9.93 -39.57
N ARG A 792 26.68 -10.43 -39.18
CA ARG A 792 27.96 -9.71 -39.22
C ARG A 792 28.43 -9.42 -40.63
#